data_AF-A0A374VYM9-F1
#
_entry.id   AF-A0A374VYM9-F1
#
_cell.length_a   1.000
_cell.length_b   1.000
_cell.length_c   1.000
_cell.angle_alpha   90.00
_cell.angle_beta   90.00
_cell.angle_gamma   90.00
#
_symmetry.space_group_name_H-M   'P 1'
#
loop_
_entity.id
_entity.type
_entity.pdbx_description
1 polymer ?
#
loop_
_entity_poly.entity_id
_entity_poly.type
_entity_poly.pdbx_seq_one_letter_code
_entity_poly.pdbx_strand_id
1 'polypeptide(L)'
;MKKNLKRALTTAVAGVMSVNCLALSSVLQAGAATAKYEFESGKLTGDAEVKTDDGNASGGSYVFLKTGGDEISLTVPSEKTGMYTVKVSYSAPYGDKIQNLYVNGVDQGQCSFASTAEGVWKELDLGTVKLTAGDNTIAIKGSWGWTNFDYLTVEEATLPDITASDTTCSDPAATKEADSLMKYLSSVYGKHIISGQQEIYKYGPHDFEYEFKYINDTTGKYPAIRGFDYLNCNPLYGSEDGTTDRIIQWVNNNPYSENQGIATSSWHITVPKDFSSYNIGDKVDWANATYVPKETDFEPSKILEEGTKEREYYMLCLKGLAAELQKLQDANVPLIFRPLHEAEGGGGETGSWFWWGKEGSTVYKELWILTYETLTEQYGLHNLIWEWNSYAYDTSANWYPGDEYVDIVAYDKYNCTDWSTGSAVLTHNDSAISSTFYSIMQKYNCKKMVAMAENDSIPTLNNLVSEKAGWLYFCPWYDGGSESTNFLTNELFNKKDDLKEMYTSDYCITLDELPTDLYSNGQQGTGTKPSHTTQPTTTTTVPEGKGEAAKIVADSGNYNISFKQSIGNSVDLTFDLSDDVSKANGCIGISANVDGVDYWLNYKWDLDSTDEVTAKLDKPYNITYNNGKDEVTDADMIKKISDEAIKQKNAQVQIWWVANGAGDTLESSNVKLTGAYLPKSSSTSTESSGTTTTISSEETTTEATTVSDTETTTVTEATTVSDAETTVADTETTVVTTESNTDVSSDTTAVSTDETTTTAASTTASDSGEVPVIGASLYGDVNLDGKVDITDAVLLNKKAAGQVDLNAQAAANADCMFNGEINGDDATTLLQFLVQLISSLPVNPQ
;
A
#
# COMPACT_ATOMS: atom_id res chain seq x y z
N MET A 1 -53.81 41.17 -25.26
CA MET A 1 -53.55 41.47 -23.83
C MET A 1 -52.56 40.44 -23.28
N LYS A 2 -51.24 40.68 -23.41
CA LYS A 2 -50.18 39.78 -22.89
C LYS A 2 -48.93 40.62 -22.55
N LYS A 3 -48.71 40.96 -21.26
CA LYS A 3 -47.40 41.39 -20.72
C LYS A 3 -47.32 41.53 -19.18
N ASN A 4 -48.44 41.73 -18.49
CA ASN A 4 -48.45 42.07 -17.05
C ASN A 4 -48.76 40.88 -16.11
N LEU A 5 -48.14 39.71 -16.33
CA LEU A 5 -48.30 38.53 -15.47
C LEU A 5 -46.98 37.74 -15.24
N LYS A 6 -45.87 38.47 -15.05
CA LYS A 6 -44.55 37.92 -14.68
C LYS A 6 -43.79 38.79 -13.64
N ARG A 7 -44.53 39.44 -12.73
CA ARG A 7 -43.97 40.27 -11.62
C ARG A 7 -44.74 40.13 -10.30
N ALA A 8 -45.43 39.00 -10.09
CA ALA A 8 -46.26 38.73 -8.91
C ALA A 8 -46.01 37.33 -8.29
N LEU A 9 -44.86 36.72 -8.59
CA LEU A 9 -44.50 35.37 -8.12
C LEU A 9 -43.02 35.28 -7.69
N THR A 10 -42.49 36.37 -7.13
CA THR A 10 -41.05 36.50 -6.78
C THR A 10 -40.88 37.35 -5.50
N THR A 11 -41.86 37.28 -4.59
CA THR A 11 -41.88 38.08 -3.34
C THR A 11 -42.66 37.35 -2.23
N ALA A 12 -42.64 36.01 -2.25
CA ALA A 12 -43.37 35.15 -1.30
C ALA A 12 -42.57 33.93 -0.81
N VAL A 13 -41.28 33.83 -1.18
CA VAL A 13 -40.37 32.71 -0.80
C VAL A 13 -39.16 33.22 0.02
N ALA A 14 -39.05 34.53 0.24
CA ALA A 14 -37.99 35.16 1.03
C ALA A 14 -38.45 35.56 2.45
N GLY A 15 -39.49 34.89 2.99
CA GLY A 15 -40.14 35.26 4.26
C GLY A 15 -40.49 34.08 5.17
N VAL A 16 -39.90 32.90 4.92
CA VAL A 16 -40.06 31.68 5.75
C VAL A 16 -38.69 31.16 6.24
N MET A 17 -37.62 31.38 5.47
CA MET A 17 -36.22 31.04 5.80
C MET A 17 -35.53 32.07 6.73
N SER A 18 -36.29 32.77 7.57
CA SER A 18 -35.76 33.89 8.39
C SER A 18 -36.47 34.08 9.73
N VAL A 19 -37.18 33.05 10.22
CA VAL A 19 -37.94 33.10 11.49
C VAL A 19 -37.33 32.19 12.57
N ASN A 20 -36.58 31.15 12.20
CA ASN A 20 -35.91 30.27 13.18
C ASN A 20 -34.58 30.82 13.74
N CYS A 21 -34.02 31.89 13.15
CA CYS A 21 -32.74 32.48 13.59
C CYS A 21 -32.87 33.52 14.72
N LEU A 22 -34.03 33.64 15.37
CA LEU A 22 -34.31 34.65 16.41
C LEU A 22 -34.97 34.05 17.67
N ALA A 23 -34.42 32.92 18.15
CA ALA A 23 -34.86 32.26 19.40
C ALA A 23 -33.72 31.97 20.41
N LEU A 24 -32.46 32.31 20.09
CA LEU A 24 -31.30 32.13 20.98
C LEU A 24 -30.58 33.47 21.21
N SER A 25 -31.07 34.27 22.16
CA SER A 25 -30.46 35.56 22.55
C SER A 25 -30.83 35.96 23.98
N SER A 26 -30.56 35.08 24.94
CA SER A 26 -30.62 35.40 26.37
C SER A 26 -29.47 34.73 27.14
N VAL A 27 -28.24 35.14 26.82
CA VAL A 27 -27.06 34.75 27.61
C VAL A 27 -27.18 35.32 29.02
N LEU A 28 -27.35 34.45 30.00
CA LEU A 28 -27.05 34.73 31.41
C LEU A 28 -26.04 33.69 31.90
N GLN A 29 -25.08 34.18 32.67
CA GLN A 29 -23.78 33.53 32.85
C GLN A 29 -23.83 32.35 33.83
N ALA A 30 -24.00 31.14 33.31
CA ALA A 30 -23.57 29.90 33.94
C ALA A 30 -22.24 29.44 33.33
N GLY A 31 -21.51 28.55 34.00
CA GLY A 31 -20.35 27.89 33.39
C GLY A 31 -20.81 27.12 32.15
N ALA A 32 -20.05 27.18 31.05
CA ALA A 32 -20.44 26.58 29.78
C ALA A 32 -20.52 25.06 29.92
N ALA A 33 -21.75 24.54 30.00
CA ALA A 33 -22.01 23.13 29.78
C ALA A 33 -21.87 22.84 28.28
N THR A 34 -21.22 21.73 27.94
CA THR A 34 -21.02 21.30 26.55
C THR A 34 -22.36 21.17 25.84
N ALA A 35 -22.43 21.66 24.60
CA ALA A 35 -23.65 21.63 23.81
C ALA A 35 -24.00 20.18 23.47
N LYS A 36 -25.20 19.75 23.89
CA LYS A 36 -25.81 18.51 23.42
C LYS A 36 -26.53 18.73 22.10
N TYR A 37 -26.48 17.73 21.24
CA TYR A 37 -27.27 17.60 20.04
C TYR A 37 -28.12 16.33 20.19
N GLU A 38 -29.39 16.50 20.58
CA GLU A 38 -30.33 15.40 20.87
C GLU A 38 -30.71 14.68 19.54
N PHE A 39 -30.55 13.36 19.46
CA PHE A 39 -30.63 12.63 18.17
C PHE A 39 -32.01 12.66 17.51
N GLU A 40 -33.09 12.80 18.27
CA GLU A 40 -34.46 12.90 17.75
C GLU A 40 -34.73 14.22 17.01
N SER A 41 -33.81 15.19 17.09
CA SER A 41 -33.82 16.42 16.28
C SER A 41 -33.14 16.27 14.90
N GLY A 42 -32.48 15.13 14.66
CA GLY A 42 -31.69 14.87 13.45
C GLY A 42 -32.48 14.40 12.23
N LYS A 43 -31.74 14.02 11.19
CA LYS A 43 -32.25 13.25 10.03
C LYS A 43 -32.05 11.77 10.30
N LEU A 44 -33.14 11.01 10.18
CA LEU A 44 -33.16 9.55 10.28
C LEU A 44 -33.36 8.94 8.88
N THR A 45 -32.73 7.79 8.60
CA THR A 45 -33.04 6.95 7.41
C THR A 45 -33.06 5.46 7.75
N GLY A 46 -33.66 4.66 6.87
CA GLY A 46 -33.91 3.23 7.13
C GLY A 46 -35.10 3.04 8.06
N ASP A 47 -34.98 2.08 8.97
CA ASP A 47 -36.00 1.70 9.95
C ASP A 47 -35.78 2.38 11.33
N ALA A 48 -34.84 3.35 11.40
CA ALA A 48 -34.54 4.13 12.60
C ALA A 48 -35.75 4.93 13.10
N GLU A 49 -36.06 4.86 14.40
CA GLU A 49 -37.29 5.42 14.97
C GLU A 49 -37.07 6.21 16.27
N VAL A 50 -37.76 7.35 16.40
CA VAL A 50 -37.79 8.14 17.64
C VAL A 50 -38.64 7.44 18.70
N LYS A 51 -38.09 7.32 19.91
CA LYS A 51 -38.70 6.72 21.11
C LYS A 51 -38.88 7.78 22.21
N THR A 52 -39.87 7.57 23.07
CA THR A 52 -40.21 8.46 24.19
C THR A 52 -40.71 7.67 25.43
N ASP A 53 -40.27 6.43 25.57
CA ASP A 53 -40.71 5.46 26.58
C ASP A 53 -39.74 5.31 27.76
N ASP A 54 -38.48 5.75 27.62
CA ASP A 54 -37.55 5.95 28.73
C ASP A 54 -37.43 7.43 29.14
N GLY A 55 -37.75 7.71 30.41
CA GLY A 55 -37.63 9.03 31.02
C GLY A 55 -36.23 9.38 31.54
N ASN A 56 -35.25 8.48 31.41
CA ASN A 56 -33.85 8.73 31.78
C ASN A 56 -33.04 9.39 30.65
N ALA A 57 -33.51 9.35 29.40
CA ALA A 57 -32.90 10.01 28.26
C ALA A 57 -33.02 11.55 28.36
N SER A 58 -32.13 12.27 27.67
CA SER A 58 -32.22 13.73 27.50
C SER A 58 -33.54 14.09 26.82
N GLY A 59 -34.16 15.20 27.24
CA GLY A 59 -35.51 15.57 26.79
C GLY A 59 -36.66 14.58 27.12
N GLY A 60 -36.37 13.36 27.60
CA GLY A 60 -37.30 12.24 27.62
C GLY A 60 -37.56 11.63 26.23
N SER A 61 -36.58 11.69 25.33
CA SER A 61 -36.66 11.14 23.97
C SER A 61 -35.30 10.59 23.54
N TYR A 62 -35.29 9.67 22.58
CA TYR A 62 -34.07 9.12 21.98
C TYR A 62 -34.38 8.52 20.60
N VAL A 63 -33.37 8.08 19.85
CA VAL A 63 -33.56 7.32 18.60
C VAL A 63 -33.07 5.87 18.76
N PHE A 64 -33.90 4.92 18.35
CA PHE A 64 -33.51 3.52 18.21
C PHE A 64 -33.03 3.28 16.78
N LEU A 65 -31.74 2.93 16.66
CA LEU A 65 -31.11 2.42 15.43
C LEU A 65 -31.32 0.90 15.42
N LYS A 66 -32.12 0.39 14.48
CA LYS A 66 -32.74 -0.93 14.60
C LYS A 66 -32.00 -2.00 13.79
N THR A 67 -31.66 -1.68 12.55
CA THR A 67 -31.05 -2.60 11.57
C THR A 67 -29.73 -2.07 11.02
N GLY A 68 -28.94 -2.95 10.43
CA GLY A 68 -27.84 -2.53 9.57
C GLY A 68 -28.36 -1.69 8.38
N GLY A 69 -27.64 -0.64 8.01
CA GLY A 69 -28.00 0.29 6.95
C GLY A 69 -28.93 1.45 7.40
N ASP A 70 -29.50 1.40 8.61
CA ASP A 70 -30.16 2.54 9.23
C ASP A 70 -29.15 3.70 9.45
N GLU A 71 -29.62 4.95 9.51
CA GLU A 71 -28.76 6.10 9.79
C GLU A 71 -29.45 7.08 10.73
N ILE A 72 -28.70 7.62 11.69
CA ILE A 72 -29.06 8.82 12.45
C ILE A 72 -27.98 9.88 12.23
N SER A 73 -28.39 11.10 11.86
CA SER A 73 -27.48 12.17 11.45
C SER A 73 -27.88 13.52 12.02
N LEU A 74 -26.89 14.25 12.58
CA LEU A 74 -27.06 15.55 13.22
C LEU A 74 -26.19 16.61 12.53
N THR A 75 -26.73 17.83 12.43
CA THR A 75 -25.98 18.99 11.92
C THR A 75 -25.31 19.71 13.09
N VAL A 76 -23.98 19.72 13.10
CA VAL A 76 -23.13 20.32 14.13
C VAL A 76 -22.39 21.53 13.53
N PRO A 77 -22.72 22.77 13.94
CA PRO A 77 -21.99 23.96 13.52
C PRO A 77 -20.65 24.06 14.27
N SER A 78 -19.58 24.40 13.57
CA SER A 78 -18.29 24.80 14.15
C SER A 78 -17.89 26.21 13.73
N GLU A 79 -17.33 27.00 14.65
CA GLU A 79 -16.82 28.34 14.35
C GLU A 79 -15.53 28.32 13.49
N LYS A 80 -14.80 27.19 13.47
CA LYS A 80 -13.51 27.05 12.79
C LYS A 80 -13.26 25.61 12.32
N THR A 81 -12.40 25.47 11.31
CA THR A 81 -11.85 24.16 10.94
C THR A 81 -10.83 23.73 11.99
N GLY A 82 -10.92 22.49 12.47
CA GLY A 82 -10.06 21.95 13.53
C GLY A 82 -10.42 20.51 13.91
N MET A 83 -9.73 19.98 14.91
CA MET A 83 -10.03 18.66 15.48
C MET A 83 -10.96 18.79 16.68
N TYR A 84 -11.91 17.88 16.78
CA TYR A 84 -12.97 17.87 17.79
C TYR A 84 -13.19 16.46 18.32
N THR A 85 -13.30 16.32 19.63
CA THR A 85 -13.70 15.07 20.29
C THR A 85 -15.20 14.94 20.19
N VAL A 86 -15.68 13.77 19.76
CA VAL A 86 -17.12 13.47 19.61
C VAL A 86 -17.48 12.40 20.62
N LYS A 87 -18.51 12.65 21.45
CA LYS A 87 -19.01 11.66 22.40
C LYS A 87 -20.49 11.43 22.19
N VAL A 88 -20.96 10.23 22.51
CA VAL A 88 -22.34 9.78 22.26
C VAL A 88 -22.93 9.14 23.51
N SER A 89 -24.11 9.61 23.92
CA SER A 89 -24.94 8.97 24.94
C SER A 89 -25.75 7.85 24.30
N TYR A 90 -25.57 6.62 24.79
CA TYR A 90 -26.18 5.41 24.23
C TYR A 90 -26.73 4.46 25.29
N SER A 91 -27.61 3.57 24.85
CA SER A 91 -28.03 2.38 25.61
C SER A 91 -28.12 1.17 24.67
N ALA A 92 -27.47 0.07 25.04
CA ALA A 92 -27.41 -1.18 24.28
C ALA A 92 -27.94 -2.36 25.13
N PRO A 93 -29.26 -2.42 25.42
CA PRO A 93 -29.86 -3.50 26.23
C PRO A 93 -29.94 -4.85 25.50
N TYR A 94 -29.47 -4.91 24.25
CA TYR A 94 -29.53 -6.08 23.37
C TYR A 94 -28.20 -6.86 23.29
N GLY A 95 -27.30 -6.65 24.27
CA GLY A 95 -25.90 -7.09 24.22
C GLY A 95 -25.03 -6.16 23.36
N ASP A 96 -23.73 -6.43 23.29
CA ASP A 96 -22.75 -5.59 22.58
C ASP A 96 -23.08 -5.41 21.09
N LYS A 97 -22.84 -4.23 20.52
CA LYS A 97 -23.13 -3.90 19.11
C LYS A 97 -22.00 -3.09 18.48
N ILE A 98 -21.76 -3.28 17.18
CA ILE A 98 -20.95 -2.38 16.36
C ILE A 98 -21.87 -1.52 15.48
N GLN A 99 -21.54 -0.23 15.36
CA GLN A 99 -22.03 0.70 14.34
C GLN A 99 -20.83 1.41 13.68
N ASN A 100 -21.06 2.25 12.68
CA ASN A 100 -20.00 3.04 12.02
C ASN A 100 -20.20 4.54 12.29
N LEU A 101 -19.12 5.27 12.56
CA LEU A 101 -19.12 6.74 12.67
C LEU A 101 -18.89 7.37 11.29
N TYR A 102 -19.72 8.32 10.90
CA TYR A 102 -19.57 9.10 9.66
C TYR A 102 -19.45 10.59 9.97
N VAL A 103 -18.49 11.26 9.34
CA VAL A 103 -18.30 12.71 9.41
C VAL A 103 -18.33 13.28 8.00
N ASN A 104 -19.27 14.19 7.74
CA ASN A 104 -19.54 14.79 6.43
C ASN A 104 -19.72 13.77 5.28
N GLY A 105 -20.20 12.55 5.62
CA GLY A 105 -20.39 11.44 4.67
C GLY A 105 -19.19 10.50 4.51
N VAL A 106 -18.07 10.75 5.21
CA VAL A 106 -16.86 9.91 5.19
C VAL A 106 -16.84 9.00 6.43
N ASP A 107 -16.72 7.68 6.22
CA ASP A 107 -16.63 6.70 7.30
C ASP A 107 -15.31 6.87 8.08
N GLN A 108 -15.41 6.96 9.41
CA GLN A 108 -14.30 7.18 10.34
C GLN A 108 -13.84 5.88 11.00
N GLY A 109 -14.52 4.76 10.77
CA GLY A 109 -14.28 3.46 11.39
C GLY A 109 -15.46 2.94 12.19
N GLN A 110 -15.33 1.67 12.60
CA GLN A 110 -16.29 0.97 13.43
C GLN A 110 -16.18 1.40 14.90
N CYS A 111 -17.34 1.60 15.54
CA CYS A 111 -17.49 1.95 16.94
C CYS A 111 -18.28 0.84 17.64
N SER A 112 -17.73 0.29 18.73
CA SER A 112 -18.40 -0.73 19.53
C SER A 112 -19.08 -0.11 20.75
N PHE A 113 -20.29 -0.57 21.04
CA PHE A 113 -21.18 -0.09 22.10
C PHE A 113 -21.43 -1.23 23.08
N ALA A 114 -20.69 -1.23 24.19
CA ALA A 114 -20.76 -2.27 25.20
C ALA A 114 -22.12 -2.31 25.92
N SER A 115 -22.64 -3.51 26.15
CA SER A 115 -23.95 -3.82 26.72
C SER A 115 -24.32 -2.98 27.95
N THR A 116 -25.59 -2.57 28.01
CA THR A 116 -26.20 -1.83 29.13
C THR A 116 -27.36 -2.62 29.72
N ALA A 117 -27.81 -2.24 30.92
CA ALA A 117 -29.14 -2.63 31.36
C ALA A 117 -30.20 -1.73 30.68
N GLU A 118 -31.41 -2.24 30.52
CA GLU A 118 -32.57 -1.46 30.08
C GLU A 118 -32.75 -0.21 30.99
N GLY A 119 -32.93 0.95 30.37
CA GLY A 119 -33.03 2.24 31.07
C GLY A 119 -31.71 2.82 31.61
N VAL A 120 -30.55 2.19 31.33
CA VAL A 120 -29.22 2.70 31.70
C VAL A 120 -28.52 3.27 30.49
N TRP A 121 -28.13 4.54 30.60
CA TRP A 121 -27.38 5.29 29.58
C TRP A 121 -25.90 5.42 29.97
N LYS A 122 -25.02 5.36 28.99
CA LYS A 122 -23.58 5.63 29.11
C LYS A 122 -23.17 6.69 28.09
N GLU A 123 -22.19 7.53 28.41
CA GLU A 123 -21.46 8.32 27.41
C GLU A 123 -20.25 7.49 26.94
N LEU A 124 -20.07 7.38 25.62
CA LEU A 124 -18.89 6.80 24.96
C LEU A 124 -18.14 7.88 24.19
N ASP A 125 -16.83 7.91 24.32
CA ASP A 125 -15.96 8.74 23.49
C ASP A 125 -15.72 8.03 22.14
N LEU A 126 -16.16 8.64 21.04
CA LEU A 126 -15.98 8.15 19.67
C LEU A 126 -14.72 8.73 19.03
N GLY A 127 -13.75 9.13 19.85
CA GLY A 127 -12.46 9.63 19.41
C GLY A 127 -12.51 11.06 18.89
N THR A 128 -11.44 11.42 18.17
CA THR A 128 -11.21 12.79 17.70
C THR A 128 -11.21 12.85 16.18
N VAL A 129 -12.09 13.69 15.62
CA VAL A 129 -12.35 13.84 14.18
C VAL A 129 -12.19 15.29 13.73
N LYS A 130 -12.07 15.50 12.42
CA LYS A 130 -11.94 16.83 11.82
C LYS A 130 -13.30 17.42 11.46
N LEU A 131 -13.59 18.61 11.98
CA LEU A 131 -14.74 19.41 11.56
C LEU A 131 -14.26 20.65 10.79
N THR A 132 -15.09 21.13 9.87
CA THR A 132 -14.87 22.32 9.05
C THR A 132 -15.61 23.53 9.61
N ALA A 133 -15.15 24.75 9.32
CA ALA A 133 -15.88 25.96 9.69
C ALA A 133 -17.24 26.04 8.98
N GLY A 134 -18.33 26.14 9.74
CA GLY A 134 -19.71 26.05 9.26
C GLY A 134 -20.42 24.78 9.74
N ASP A 135 -21.49 24.40 9.05
CA ASP A 135 -22.30 23.22 9.37
C ASP A 135 -21.61 21.93 8.93
N ASN A 136 -21.45 20.98 9.83
CA ASN A 136 -20.94 19.63 9.57
C ASN A 136 -22.05 18.60 9.83
N THR A 137 -22.01 17.46 9.14
CA THR A 137 -22.88 16.32 9.47
C THR A 137 -22.07 15.30 10.28
N ILE A 138 -22.53 14.95 11.47
CA ILE A 138 -22.04 13.78 12.23
C ILE A 138 -23.17 12.76 12.25
N ALA A 139 -22.87 11.51 11.87
CA ALA A 139 -23.85 10.45 11.77
C ALA A 139 -23.34 9.13 12.36
N ILE A 140 -24.26 8.34 12.92
CA ILE A 140 -24.04 6.94 13.27
C ILE A 140 -24.87 6.10 12.29
N LYS A 141 -24.20 5.22 11.57
CA LYS A 141 -24.83 4.31 10.61
C LYS A 141 -24.82 2.89 11.17
N GLY A 142 -25.95 2.21 11.07
CA GLY A 142 -26.13 0.87 11.61
C GLY A 142 -25.22 -0.13 10.91
N SER A 143 -24.38 -0.83 11.67
CA SER A 143 -23.72 -2.06 11.20
C SER A 143 -24.51 -3.26 11.72
N TRP A 144 -24.56 -3.44 13.04
CA TRP A 144 -25.41 -4.45 13.67
C TRP A 144 -26.78 -3.90 14.09
N GLY A 145 -26.96 -2.58 14.13
CA GLY A 145 -28.20 -1.96 14.61
C GLY A 145 -28.47 -2.25 16.09
N TRP A 146 -29.72 -2.44 16.47
CA TRP A 146 -30.15 -2.72 17.85
C TRP A 146 -29.46 -1.87 18.95
N THR A 147 -29.39 -0.54 18.76
CA THR A 147 -28.79 0.39 19.75
C THR A 147 -29.61 1.67 19.88
N ASN A 148 -29.79 2.15 21.11
CA ASN A 148 -30.48 3.39 21.43
C ASN A 148 -29.46 4.55 21.55
N PHE A 149 -29.80 5.71 21.01
CA PHE A 149 -28.95 6.91 20.95
C PHE A 149 -29.71 8.14 21.41
N ASP A 150 -29.18 8.83 22.40
CA ASP A 150 -29.84 9.91 23.15
C ASP A 150 -29.34 11.28 22.66
N TYR A 151 -28.06 11.58 22.84
CA TYR A 151 -27.43 12.79 22.27
C TYR A 151 -25.98 12.54 21.87
N LEU A 152 -25.43 13.43 21.06
CA LEU A 152 -23.98 13.61 20.95
C LEU A 152 -23.51 14.94 21.57
N THR A 153 -22.27 14.98 22.02
CA THR A 153 -21.54 16.19 22.43
C THR A 153 -20.29 16.34 21.57
N VAL A 154 -19.86 17.59 21.37
CA VAL A 154 -18.68 17.93 20.56
C VAL A 154 -17.84 18.99 21.29
N GLU A 155 -16.56 18.71 21.48
CA GLU A 155 -15.61 19.54 22.23
C GLU A 155 -14.35 19.77 21.37
N GLU A 156 -13.71 20.94 21.45
CA GLU A 156 -12.46 21.19 20.71
C GLU A 156 -11.34 20.32 21.29
N ALA A 157 -10.72 19.49 20.44
CA ALA A 157 -9.76 18.49 20.89
C ALA A 157 -8.39 19.11 21.19
N THR A 158 -7.88 18.88 22.39
CA THR A 158 -6.45 19.05 22.68
C THR A 158 -5.73 17.77 22.28
N LEU A 159 -5.14 17.77 21.08
CA LEU A 159 -4.43 16.60 20.55
C LEU A 159 -3.19 16.28 21.41
N PRO A 160 -2.96 15.01 21.79
CA PRO A 160 -1.70 14.58 22.39
C PRO A 160 -0.54 14.68 21.39
N ASP A 161 0.68 14.85 21.89
CA ASP A 161 1.88 14.68 21.09
C ASP A 161 1.99 13.22 20.60
N ILE A 162 2.27 13.03 19.31
CA ILE A 162 2.34 11.71 18.70
C ILE A 162 3.74 11.13 18.92
N THR A 163 3.92 10.55 20.11
CA THR A 163 5.17 9.93 20.54
C THR A 163 4.87 8.67 21.33
N ALA A 164 5.55 7.58 21.01
CA ALA A 164 5.60 6.39 21.86
C ALA A 164 6.49 6.69 23.09
N SER A 165 6.02 6.41 24.30
CA SER A 165 6.84 6.53 25.52
C SER A 165 7.80 5.37 25.72
N ASP A 166 7.54 4.26 25.04
CA ASP A 166 8.39 3.07 24.97
C ASP A 166 8.97 2.96 23.56
N THR A 167 10.29 2.82 23.46
CA THR A 167 11.06 3.02 22.21
C THR A 167 12.17 1.98 22.04
N THR A 168 12.03 0.87 22.75
CA THR A 168 12.92 -0.29 22.79
C THR A 168 12.08 -1.55 22.58
N CYS A 169 12.70 -2.62 22.07
CA CYS A 169 12.01 -3.90 21.96
C CYS A 169 11.66 -4.47 23.34
N SER A 170 10.55 -5.21 23.46
CA SER A 170 10.11 -5.86 24.69
C SER A 170 11.02 -7.01 25.09
N ASP A 171 11.72 -7.61 24.11
CA ASP A 171 12.79 -8.57 24.34
C ASP A 171 14.08 -7.86 24.82
N PRO A 172 14.51 -8.06 26.08
CA PRO A 172 15.74 -7.46 26.60
C PRO A 172 17.03 -8.07 26.00
N ALA A 173 16.92 -9.12 25.19
CA ALA A 173 18.02 -9.75 24.46
C ALA A 173 18.05 -9.40 22.95
N ALA A 174 17.15 -8.50 22.49
CA ALA A 174 16.97 -8.14 21.08
C ALA A 174 18.28 -7.89 20.32
N THR A 175 18.36 -8.35 19.07
CA THR A 175 19.53 -8.11 18.20
C THR A 175 19.73 -6.62 17.96
N LYS A 176 20.99 -6.18 17.86
CA LYS A 176 21.34 -4.77 17.57
C LYS A 176 20.67 -4.25 16.29
N GLU A 177 20.34 -5.13 15.34
CA GLU A 177 19.62 -4.80 14.10
C GLU A 177 18.13 -4.50 14.37
N ALA A 178 17.43 -5.36 15.13
CA ALA A 178 16.04 -5.11 15.53
C ALA A 178 15.96 -3.88 16.47
N ASP A 179 16.88 -3.80 17.40
CA ASP A 179 17.02 -2.68 18.35
C ASP A 179 17.44 -1.36 17.63
N SER A 180 18.07 -1.41 16.45
CA SER A 180 18.29 -0.22 15.59
C SER A 180 17.06 0.15 14.77
N LEU A 181 16.36 -0.84 14.20
CA LEU A 181 15.10 -0.64 13.48
C LEU A 181 14.04 0.01 14.39
N MET A 182 13.84 -0.50 15.61
CA MET A 182 12.90 0.05 16.59
C MET A 182 13.20 1.52 16.91
N LYS A 183 14.48 1.89 17.04
CA LYS A 183 14.90 3.29 17.22
C LYS A 183 14.66 4.15 15.98
N TYR A 184 14.88 3.61 14.78
CA TYR A 184 14.55 4.30 13.53
C TYR A 184 13.05 4.59 13.42
N LEU A 185 12.21 3.57 13.60
CA LEU A 185 10.73 3.68 13.61
C LEU A 185 10.27 4.74 14.62
N SER A 186 10.76 4.67 15.85
CA SER A 186 10.51 5.66 16.90
C SER A 186 10.97 7.07 16.53
N SER A 187 12.06 7.20 15.76
CA SER A 187 12.58 8.49 15.32
C SER A 187 11.72 9.18 14.25
N VAL A 188 10.93 8.42 13.46
CA VAL A 188 10.06 8.97 12.40
C VAL A 188 8.58 9.02 12.77
N TYR A 189 8.13 8.23 13.75
CA TYR A 189 6.76 8.22 14.26
C TYR A 189 6.25 9.63 14.61
N GLY A 190 5.01 9.92 14.21
CA GLY A 190 4.37 11.24 14.39
C GLY A 190 4.91 12.37 13.50
N LYS A 191 5.93 12.13 12.66
CA LYS A 191 6.55 13.12 11.75
C LYS A 191 6.38 12.76 10.28
N HIS A 192 6.49 11.47 9.98
CA HIS A 192 6.34 10.86 8.66
C HIS A 192 5.50 9.59 8.77
N ILE A 193 5.05 9.07 7.64
CA ILE A 193 4.47 7.72 7.50
C ILE A 193 5.36 6.89 6.58
N ILE A 194 5.67 5.65 6.95
CA ILE A 194 6.48 4.76 6.10
C ILE A 194 5.56 4.09 5.08
N SER A 195 5.98 4.06 3.81
CA SER A 195 5.26 3.33 2.77
C SER A 195 5.49 1.82 2.88
N GLY A 196 4.43 1.04 2.75
CA GLY A 196 4.48 -0.43 2.75
C GLY A 196 3.59 -1.03 1.66
N GLN A 197 3.80 -2.32 1.38
CA GLN A 197 2.98 -3.13 0.48
C GLN A 197 3.14 -4.63 0.80
N GLN A 198 2.03 -5.36 0.92
CA GLN A 198 2.03 -6.82 1.04
C GLN A 198 2.33 -7.47 -0.32
N GLU A 199 3.16 -8.52 -0.35
CA GLU A 199 3.32 -9.37 -1.54
C GLU A 199 2.23 -10.45 -1.65
N ILE A 200 1.94 -10.89 -2.87
CA ILE A 200 1.00 -11.97 -3.13
C ILE A 200 1.46 -13.33 -2.58
N TYR A 201 0.51 -14.19 -2.20
CA TYR A 201 0.77 -15.56 -1.76
C TYR A 201 1.24 -16.49 -2.91
N LYS A 202 1.94 -17.58 -2.55
CA LYS A 202 2.35 -18.65 -3.47
C LYS A 202 1.14 -19.22 -4.24
N TYR A 203 1.21 -19.19 -5.58
CA TYR A 203 0.11 -19.54 -6.50
C TYR A 203 -1.06 -18.54 -6.58
N GLY A 204 -0.85 -17.29 -6.18
CA GLY A 204 -1.76 -16.19 -6.52
C GLY A 204 -1.80 -15.86 -8.02
N PRO A 205 -2.57 -14.83 -8.43
CA PRO A 205 -2.86 -14.53 -9.84
C PRO A 205 -1.69 -13.97 -10.65
N HIS A 206 -0.57 -13.58 -10.02
CA HIS A 206 0.62 -13.02 -10.65
C HIS A 206 1.90 -13.32 -9.83
N ASP A 207 3.06 -12.77 -10.24
CA ASP A 207 4.33 -12.92 -9.53
C ASP A 207 4.47 -12.02 -8.29
N PHE A 208 5.40 -12.37 -7.40
CA PHE A 208 5.70 -11.68 -6.13
C PHE A 208 6.17 -10.22 -6.29
N GLU A 209 6.59 -9.80 -7.48
CA GLU A 209 7.10 -8.45 -7.72
C GLU A 209 6.06 -7.55 -8.44
N TYR A 210 4.85 -8.04 -8.68
CA TYR A 210 3.80 -7.33 -9.43
C TYR A 210 3.42 -5.99 -8.79
N GLU A 211 3.06 -6.00 -7.50
CA GLU A 211 2.67 -4.81 -6.76
C GLU A 211 3.80 -3.78 -6.67
N PHE A 212 5.01 -4.24 -6.40
CA PHE A 212 6.21 -3.41 -6.26
C PHE A 212 6.56 -2.71 -7.59
N LYS A 213 6.47 -3.43 -8.71
CA LYS A 213 6.61 -2.84 -10.06
C LYS A 213 5.47 -1.87 -10.38
N TYR A 214 4.22 -2.19 -10.04
CA TYR A 214 3.08 -1.30 -10.28
C TYR A 214 3.22 0.03 -9.53
N ILE A 215 3.66 0.00 -8.27
CA ILE A 215 3.99 1.21 -7.50
C ILE A 215 5.09 1.99 -8.22
N ASN A 216 6.16 1.32 -8.68
CA ASN A 216 7.27 2.00 -9.37
C ASN A 216 6.89 2.62 -10.72
N ASP A 217 6.18 1.88 -11.58
CA ASP A 217 5.66 2.37 -12.86
C ASP A 217 4.64 3.52 -12.68
N THR A 218 3.92 3.55 -11.55
CA THR A 218 2.90 4.59 -11.25
C THR A 218 3.51 5.84 -10.62
N THR A 219 4.50 5.69 -9.74
CA THR A 219 4.98 6.76 -8.83
C THR A 219 6.45 7.16 -9.04
N GLY A 220 7.26 6.28 -9.64
CA GLY A 220 8.72 6.40 -9.71
C GLY A 220 9.48 5.91 -8.47
N LYS A 221 8.78 5.38 -7.46
CA LYS A 221 9.32 4.99 -6.14
C LYS A 221 9.07 3.51 -5.83
N TYR A 222 9.69 2.98 -4.77
CA TYR A 222 9.36 1.67 -4.20
C TYR A 222 8.91 1.85 -2.73
N PRO A 223 8.02 1.00 -2.20
CA PRO A 223 7.67 1.03 -0.79
C PRO A 223 8.90 0.74 0.07
N ALA A 224 8.98 1.36 1.24
CA ALA A 224 10.05 1.12 2.21
C ALA A 224 9.88 -0.20 2.97
N ILE A 225 8.64 -0.59 3.25
CA ILE A 225 8.25 -1.85 3.88
C ILE A 225 7.74 -2.84 2.83
N ARG A 226 8.17 -4.10 2.91
CA ARG A 226 7.54 -5.23 2.23
C ARG A 226 6.89 -6.14 3.25
N GLY A 227 5.61 -6.41 3.05
CA GLY A 227 4.82 -7.34 3.84
C GLY A 227 4.87 -8.75 3.25
N PHE A 228 5.03 -9.74 4.12
CA PHE A 228 5.17 -11.17 3.83
C PHE A 228 4.16 -11.99 4.64
N ASP A 229 4.02 -13.30 4.37
CA ASP A 229 3.27 -14.19 5.27
C ASP A 229 3.88 -15.60 5.35
N TYR A 230 3.98 -16.14 6.57
CA TYR A 230 4.48 -17.49 6.83
C TYR A 230 3.42 -18.62 6.69
N LEU A 231 2.28 -18.37 6.05
CA LEU A 231 1.18 -19.31 5.75
C LEU A 231 1.65 -20.71 5.33
N ASN A 232 2.59 -20.78 4.39
CA ASN A 232 3.12 -22.04 3.86
C ASN A 232 4.10 -22.74 4.81
N CYS A 233 4.50 -22.10 5.91
CA CYS A 233 5.21 -22.72 7.03
C CYS A 233 4.20 -23.37 8.00
N ASN A 234 3.57 -24.45 7.53
CA ASN A 234 2.63 -25.28 8.28
C ASN A 234 2.93 -26.78 8.06
N PRO A 235 2.59 -27.67 9.01
CA PRO A 235 2.86 -29.10 8.86
C PRO A 235 1.92 -29.83 7.88
N LEU A 236 0.75 -29.26 7.55
CA LEU A 236 -0.36 -29.93 6.85
C LEU A 236 -0.13 -30.10 5.34
N TYR A 237 -0.03 -28.99 4.61
CA TYR A 237 0.26 -28.91 3.17
C TYR A 237 1.46 -28.00 2.89
N GLY A 238 1.98 -27.35 3.92
CA GLY A 238 3.07 -26.39 3.84
C GLY A 238 4.31 -26.93 3.13
N SER A 239 4.92 -26.05 2.35
CA SER A 239 6.09 -26.30 1.52
C SER A 239 6.87 -25.01 1.35
N GLU A 240 8.20 -25.09 1.48
CA GLU A 240 9.12 -23.96 1.23
C GLU A 240 8.71 -23.21 -0.05
N ASP A 241 8.53 -21.91 0.08
CA ASP A 241 8.08 -21.00 -0.96
C ASP A 241 9.02 -19.82 -1.18
N GLY A 242 10.14 -19.79 -0.46
CA GLY A 242 11.17 -18.76 -0.57
C GLY A 242 10.84 -17.47 0.16
N THR A 243 9.79 -17.42 1.01
CA THR A 243 9.46 -16.22 1.79
C THR A 243 10.65 -15.74 2.61
N THR A 244 11.34 -16.65 3.30
CA THR A 244 12.56 -16.32 4.07
C THR A 244 13.69 -15.81 3.18
N ASP A 245 13.87 -16.37 1.98
CA ASP A 245 14.88 -15.90 1.02
C ASP A 245 14.52 -14.51 0.45
N ARG A 246 13.23 -14.23 0.18
CA ARG A 246 12.75 -12.90 -0.26
C ARG A 246 12.89 -11.84 0.84
N ILE A 247 12.64 -12.20 2.11
CA ILE A 247 12.92 -11.32 3.26
C ILE A 247 14.42 -10.98 3.32
N ILE A 248 15.30 -11.98 3.25
CA ILE A 248 16.77 -11.76 3.25
C ILE A 248 17.22 -10.95 2.02
N GLN A 249 16.58 -11.14 0.86
CA GLN A 249 16.84 -10.34 -0.33
C GLN A 249 16.43 -8.88 -0.10
N TRP A 250 15.20 -8.63 0.34
CA TRP A 250 14.66 -7.28 0.53
C TRP A 250 15.46 -6.45 1.56
N VAL A 251 15.88 -7.10 2.64
CA VAL A 251 16.60 -6.45 3.75
C VAL A 251 18.10 -6.32 3.47
N ASN A 252 18.79 -7.37 3.02
CA ASN A 252 20.26 -7.37 2.91
C ASN A 252 20.82 -7.27 1.48
N ASN A 253 20.02 -7.53 0.45
CA ASN A 253 20.47 -7.64 -0.94
C ASN A 253 19.46 -7.01 -1.92
N ASN A 254 18.98 -5.81 -1.58
CA ASN A 254 17.81 -5.22 -2.23
C ASN A 254 18.07 -5.02 -3.75
N PRO A 255 17.20 -5.54 -4.65
CA PRO A 255 17.43 -5.47 -6.09
C PRO A 255 17.00 -4.12 -6.71
N TYR A 256 16.40 -3.22 -5.93
CA TYR A 256 15.79 -1.97 -6.39
C TYR A 256 16.47 -0.70 -5.87
N SER A 257 17.34 -0.81 -4.85
CA SER A 257 18.04 0.33 -4.26
C SER A 257 19.39 -0.07 -3.65
N GLU A 258 20.27 0.89 -3.42
CA GLU A 258 21.46 0.71 -2.54
C GLU A 258 21.07 0.73 -1.04
N ASN A 259 19.87 1.23 -0.73
CA ASN A 259 19.31 1.29 0.62
C ASN A 259 18.68 -0.06 1.03
N GLN A 260 18.76 -0.40 2.32
CA GLN A 260 18.15 -1.61 2.88
C GLN A 260 16.65 -1.43 3.10
N GLY A 261 15.81 -2.37 2.65
CA GLY A 261 14.36 -2.33 2.85
C GLY A 261 13.91 -2.96 4.17
N ILE A 262 12.76 -2.54 4.72
CA ILE A 262 12.18 -3.08 5.96
C ILE A 262 11.23 -4.24 5.63
N ALA A 263 11.23 -5.30 6.43
CA ALA A 263 10.28 -6.42 6.32
C ALA A 263 9.27 -6.45 7.48
N THR A 264 8.00 -6.69 7.15
CA THR A 264 6.96 -7.14 8.11
C THR A 264 6.40 -8.48 7.65
N SER A 265 5.95 -9.36 8.57
CA SER A 265 5.36 -10.65 8.20
C SER A 265 4.27 -11.08 9.17
N SER A 266 3.12 -11.44 8.60
CA SER A 266 2.01 -12.11 9.29
C SER A 266 2.17 -13.64 9.25
N TRP A 267 1.28 -14.36 9.94
CA TRP A 267 1.27 -15.82 9.94
C TRP A 267 -0.15 -16.38 9.93
N HIS A 268 -0.68 -16.63 8.74
CA HIS A 268 -2.00 -17.26 8.51
C HIS A 268 -1.99 -18.78 8.81
N ILE A 269 -1.49 -19.18 9.99
CA ILE A 269 -1.32 -20.60 10.34
C ILE A 269 -2.67 -21.34 10.37
N THR A 270 -2.81 -22.36 9.53
CA THR A 270 -4.03 -23.18 9.43
C THR A 270 -4.03 -24.38 10.39
N VAL A 271 -5.23 -24.84 10.75
CA VAL A 271 -5.52 -26.12 11.42
C VAL A 271 -6.35 -27.03 10.49
N PRO A 272 -6.38 -28.36 10.70
CA PRO A 272 -7.32 -29.26 10.02
C PRO A 272 -8.80 -28.90 10.29
N LYS A 273 -9.67 -29.15 9.31
CA LYS A 273 -11.13 -29.01 9.46
C LYS A 273 -11.77 -30.12 10.32
N ASP A 274 -11.26 -31.33 10.19
CA ASP A 274 -11.51 -32.44 11.14
C ASP A 274 -10.22 -32.66 11.95
N PHE A 275 -10.08 -31.92 13.05
CA PHE A 275 -8.98 -32.09 13.98
C PHE A 275 -9.20 -33.30 14.87
N SER A 276 -10.43 -33.70 15.23
CA SER A 276 -10.69 -34.93 15.99
C SER A 276 -10.05 -36.18 15.36
N SER A 277 -10.20 -36.37 14.05
CA SER A 277 -9.65 -37.53 13.31
C SER A 277 -8.17 -37.40 12.92
N TYR A 278 -7.61 -36.18 12.92
CA TYR A 278 -6.21 -35.91 12.53
C TYR A 278 -5.18 -36.54 13.48
N ASN A 279 -4.05 -37.04 12.96
CA ASN A 279 -2.89 -37.45 13.76
C ASN A 279 -1.71 -36.50 13.53
N ILE A 280 -0.91 -36.22 14.57
CA ILE A 280 0.18 -35.25 14.49
C ILE A 280 1.22 -35.66 13.44
N GLY A 281 1.43 -34.78 12.45
CA GLY A 281 2.35 -34.98 11.34
C GLY A 281 1.74 -35.62 10.09
N ASP A 282 0.46 -36.00 10.11
CA ASP A 282 -0.26 -36.36 8.89
C ASP A 282 -0.31 -35.15 7.93
N LYS A 283 -0.33 -35.45 6.61
CA LYS A 283 -0.53 -34.45 5.57
C LYS A 283 -2.02 -34.27 5.29
N VAL A 284 -2.45 -33.02 5.19
CA VAL A 284 -3.84 -32.61 4.97
C VAL A 284 -3.84 -31.55 3.87
N ASP A 285 -4.53 -31.82 2.76
CA ASP A 285 -4.62 -30.91 1.63
C ASP A 285 -5.21 -29.55 2.04
N TRP A 286 -4.79 -28.47 1.37
CA TRP A 286 -5.18 -27.10 1.70
C TRP A 286 -6.70 -26.90 1.85
N ALA A 287 -7.51 -27.56 1.01
CA ALA A 287 -8.98 -27.47 1.05
C ALA A 287 -9.61 -28.08 2.32
N ASN A 288 -8.90 -29.01 2.97
CA ASN A 288 -9.25 -29.68 4.22
C ASN A 288 -8.56 -29.05 5.45
N ALA A 289 -7.77 -28.00 5.24
CA ALA A 289 -7.26 -27.11 6.27
C ALA A 289 -8.06 -25.79 6.28
N THR A 290 -7.99 -25.04 7.37
CA THR A 290 -8.66 -23.74 7.52
C THR A 290 -7.96 -22.90 8.57
N TYR A 291 -8.17 -21.58 8.53
CA TYR A 291 -7.93 -20.70 9.68
C TYR A 291 -9.24 -20.23 10.34
N VAL A 292 -10.40 -20.64 9.81
CA VAL A 292 -11.73 -20.10 10.18
C VAL A 292 -12.37 -20.88 11.35
N PRO A 293 -12.75 -20.24 12.47
CA PRO A 293 -13.26 -20.89 13.69
C PRO A 293 -14.42 -21.88 13.51
N LYS A 294 -15.35 -21.56 12.60
CA LYS A 294 -16.58 -22.33 12.33
C LYS A 294 -16.36 -23.55 11.41
N GLU A 295 -15.17 -23.69 10.82
CA GLU A 295 -14.82 -24.77 9.89
C GLU A 295 -14.00 -25.88 10.55
N THR A 296 -13.68 -25.75 11.85
CA THR A 296 -12.81 -26.67 12.58
C THR A 296 -13.31 -26.93 14.00
N ASP A 297 -13.18 -28.17 14.46
CA ASP A 297 -13.40 -28.60 15.84
C ASP A 297 -12.16 -28.40 16.74
N PHE A 298 -11.07 -27.82 16.22
CA PHE A 298 -9.89 -27.43 17.00
C PHE A 298 -10.25 -26.43 18.13
N GLU A 299 -9.76 -26.66 19.35
CA GLU A 299 -10.07 -25.89 20.57
C GLU A 299 -8.81 -25.19 21.11
N PRO A 300 -8.62 -23.86 20.88
CA PRO A 300 -7.43 -23.10 21.27
C PRO A 300 -6.95 -23.29 22.72
N SER A 301 -7.86 -23.33 23.70
CA SER A 301 -7.51 -23.45 25.12
C SER A 301 -6.69 -24.70 25.44
N LYS A 302 -6.88 -25.79 24.69
CA LYS A 302 -6.07 -27.01 24.86
C LYS A 302 -4.63 -26.84 24.44
N ILE A 303 -4.25 -25.83 23.65
CA ILE A 303 -2.83 -25.50 23.40
C ILE A 303 -2.13 -25.12 24.71
N LEU A 304 -2.87 -24.68 25.72
CA LEU A 304 -2.36 -24.29 27.03
C LEU A 304 -2.28 -25.50 28.00
N GLU A 305 -2.87 -26.64 27.63
CA GLU A 305 -2.82 -27.90 28.38
C GLU A 305 -1.68 -28.80 27.85
N GLU A 306 -0.68 -29.08 28.68
CA GLU A 306 0.45 -29.93 28.27
C GLU A 306 0.02 -31.39 27.99
N GLY A 307 0.42 -31.91 26.83
CA GLY A 307 0.11 -33.27 26.38
C GLY A 307 -1.25 -33.46 25.70
N THR A 308 -1.94 -32.38 25.31
CA THR A 308 -3.06 -32.46 24.35
C THR A 308 -2.56 -32.57 22.91
N LYS A 309 -3.47 -32.92 21.99
CA LYS A 309 -3.13 -32.99 20.56
C LYS A 309 -2.98 -31.59 19.96
N GLU A 310 -3.77 -30.65 20.45
CA GLU A 310 -3.77 -29.23 20.14
C GLU A 310 -2.42 -28.60 20.51
N ARG A 311 -1.88 -28.93 21.70
CA ARG A 311 -0.50 -28.61 22.14
C ARG A 311 0.55 -29.17 21.19
N GLU A 312 0.52 -30.48 20.94
CA GLU A 312 1.52 -31.13 20.07
C GLU A 312 1.50 -30.57 18.63
N TYR A 313 0.31 -30.26 18.11
CA TYR A 313 0.14 -29.61 16.81
C TYR A 313 0.73 -28.20 16.79
N TYR A 314 0.40 -27.36 17.77
CA TYR A 314 0.85 -25.96 17.76
C TYR A 314 2.35 -25.85 17.98
N MET A 315 2.93 -26.65 18.87
CA MET A 315 4.39 -26.70 19.06
C MET A 315 5.12 -27.25 17.83
N LEU A 316 4.51 -28.12 17.02
CA LEU A 316 5.04 -28.53 15.72
C LEU A 316 5.00 -27.39 14.68
N CYS A 317 3.96 -26.55 14.71
CA CYS A 317 3.86 -25.36 13.85
C CYS A 317 4.93 -24.32 14.23
N LEU A 318 5.04 -23.98 15.53
CA LEU A 318 6.06 -23.07 16.05
C LEU A 318 7.48 -23.57 15.77
N LYS A 319 7.73 -24.87 15.83
CA LYS A 319 9.02 -25.46 15.45
C LYS A 319 9.36 -25.26 13.97
N GLY A 320 8.37 -25.33 13.08
CA GLY A 320 8.54 -25.03 11.65
C GLY A 320 8.89 -23.56 11.45
N LEU A 321 8.07 -22.67 11.99
CA LEU A 321 8.26 -21.23 11.95
C LEU A 321 9.63 -20.80 12.52
N ALA A 322 10.00 -21.33 13.68
CA ALA A 322 11.27 -20.99 14.33
C ALA A 322 12.50 -21.38 13.49
N ALA A 323 12.43 -22.47 12.72
CA ALA A 323 13.50 -22.85 11.80
C ALA A 323 13.66 -21.87 10.63
N GLU A 324 12.58 -21.19 10.22
CA GLU A 324 12.61 -20.13 9.21
C GLU A 324 13.10 -18.80 9.79
N LEU A 325 12.54 -18.38 10.93
CA LEU A 325 12.97 -17.16 11.63
C LEU A 325 14.44 -17.22 12.07
N GLN A 326 14.98 -18.41 12.38
CA GLN A 326 16.41 -18.57 12.66
C GLN A 326 17.28 -18.27 11.44
N LYS A 327 16.85 -18.59 10.19
CA LYS A 327 17.60 -18.21 8.98
C LYS A 327 17.70 -16.69 8.86
N LEU A 328 16.65 -15.96 9.23
CA LEU A 328 16.67 -14.48 9.30
C LEU A 328 17.67 -14.00 10.35
N GLN A 329 17.62 -14.56 11.57
CA GLN A 329 18.54 -14.19 12.64
C GLN A 329 20.01 -14.48 12.28
N ASP A 330 20.30 -15.64 11.68
CA ASP A 330 21.64 -16.02 11.20
C ASP A 330 22.12 -15.08 10.06
N ALA A 331 21.19 -14.56 9.26
CA ALA A 331 21.44 -13.53 8.25
C ALA A 331 21.54 -12.11 8.84
N ASN A 332 21.34 -11.92 10.16
CA ASN A 332 21.26 -10.63 10.85
C ASN A 332 20.07 -9.76 10.37
N VAL A 333 18.99 -10.39 9.91
CA VAL A 333 17.78 -9.70 9.42
C VAL A 333 16.76 -9.55 10.55
N PRO A 334 16.38 -8.32 10.93
CA PRO A 334 15.26 -8.09 11.82
C PRO A 334 13.93 -8.14 11.06
N LEU A 335 12.86 -8.50 11.77
CA LEU A 335 11.52 -8.66 11.22
C LEU A 335 10.49 -7.99 12.13
N ILE A 336 9.63 -7.13 11.58
CA ILE A 336 8.37 -6.77 12.26
C ILE A 336 7.47 -8.00 12.13
N PHE A 337 7.16 -8.65 13.25
CA PHE A 337 6.49 -9.96 13.26
C PHE A 337 5.11 -9.82 13.88
N ARG A 338 4.08 -10.16 13.08
CA ARG A 338 2.66 -9.94 13.37
C ARG A 338 1.89 -11.26 13.41
N PRO A 339 2.22 -12.19 14.33
CA PRO A 339 1.52 -13.46 14.46
C PRO A 339 0.12 -13.24 15.03
N LEU A 340 -0.79 -14.20 14.85
CA LEU A 340 -2.09 -14.23 15.54
C LEU A 340 -2.90 -12.91 15.42
N HIS A 341 -2.80 -12.26 14.26
CA HIS A 341 -3.43 -10.98 13.91
C HIS A 341 -4.97 -11.00 13.93
N GLU A 342 -5.58 -9.79 13.86
CA GLU A 342 -7.03 -9.53 13.86
C GLU A 342 -7.87 -10.28 14.91
N ALA A 343 -7.30 -10.73 16.03
CA ALA A 343 -7.89 -11.79 16.85
C ALA A 343 -9.29 -11.51 17.41
N GLU A 344 -9.64 -10.25 17.69
CA GLU A 344 -10.97 -9.83 18.13
C GLU A 344 -12.01 -9.79 17.00
N GLY A 345 -11.57 -9.62 15.74
CA GLY A 345 -12.39 -9.56 14.54
C GLY A 345 -13.58 -8.60 14.65
N GLY A 346 -14.79 -9.15 14.56
CA GLY A 346 -16.06 -8.44 14.67
C GLY A 346 -16.43 -7.96 16.07
N GLY A 347 -15.49 -7.88 17.01
CA GLY A 347 -15.69 -7.27 18.32
C GLY A 347 -16.24 -8.20 19.41
N GLY A 348 -16.00 -7.81 20.66
CA GLY A 348 -16.38 -8.59 21.84
C GLY A 348 -15.53 -9.85 22.01
N GLU A 349 -15.99 -10.76 22.89
CA GLU A 349 -15.25 -12.00 23.20
C GLU A 349 -15.51 -13.15 22.21
N THR A 350 -16.37 -12.94 21.20
CA THR A 350 -16.78 -13.98 20.24
C THR A 350 -16.84 -13.49 18.78
N GLY A 351 -16.28 -12.31 18.47
CA GLY A 351 -16.30 -11.72 17.12
C GLY A 351 -15.26 -12.28 16.15
N SER A 352 -14.34 -13.13 16.63
CA SER A 352 -13.19 -13.57 15.85
C SER A 352 -13.54 -14.38 14.60
N TRP A 353 -12.87 -14.05 13.49
CA TRP A 353 -12.88 -14.84 12.25
C TRP A 353 -11.65 -15.73 12.06
N PHE A 354 -10.72 -15.74 13.02
CA PHE A 354 -9.56 -16.62 13.03
C PHE A 354 -9.53 -17.55 14.26
N TRP A 355 -9.06 -18.79 14.08
CA TRP A 355 -9.17 -19.82 15.11
C TRP A 355 -8.50 -19.44 16.44
N TRP A 356 -7.42 -18.65 16.42
CA TRP A 356 -6.71 -18.22 17.63
C TRP A 356 -7.52 -17.27 18.53
N GLY A 357 -8.56 -16.60 18.01
CA GLY A 357 -9.50 -15.80 18.79
C GLY A 357 -10.85 -16.49 19.08
N LYS A 358 -11.05 -17.74 18.64
CA LYS A 358 -12.31 -18.52 18.77
C LYS A 358 -12.84 -18.62 20.21
N GLU A 359 -11.97 -18.56 21.20
CA GLU A 359 -12.28 -18.75 22.63
C GLU A 359 -12.04 -17.49 23.48
N GLY A 360 -12.00 -16.33 22.83
CA GLY A 360 -11.98 -15.01 23.48
C GLY A 360 -10.61 -14.54 23.98
N SER A 361 -10.59 -13.32 24.51
CA SER A 361 -9.38 -12.56 24.85
C SER A 361 -8.49 -13.23 25.88
N THR A 362 -9.05 -14.05 26.78
CA THR A 362 -8.28 -14.72 27.84
C THR A 362 -7.39 -15.81 27.25
N VAL A 363 -7.98 -16.73 26.48
CA VAL A 363 -7.25 -17.81 25.81
C VAL A 363 -6.27 -17.25 24.78
N TYR A 364 -6.69 -16.22 24.03
CA TYR A 364 -5.83 -15.56 23.05
C TYR A 364 -4.53 -15.01 23.64
N LYS A 365 -4.59 -14.33 24.79
CA LYS A 365 -3.37 -13.76 25.42
C LYS A 365 -2.45 -14.84 25.96
N GLU A 366 -2.98 -15.89 26.56
CA GLU A 366 -2.17 -17.03 27.02
C GLU A 366 -1.51 -17.75 25.82
N LEU A 367 -2.18 -17.80 24.67
CA LEU A 367 -1.62 -18.29 23.40
C LEU A 367 -0.56 -17.34 22.80
N TRP A 368 -0.74 -16.02 22.89
CA TRP A 368 0.27 -15.03 22.49
C TRP A 368 1.53 -15.14 23.34
N ILE A 369 1.38 -15.17 24.67
CA ILE A 369 2.50 -15.27 25.62
C ILE A 369 3.26 -16.58 25.39
N LEU A 370 2.55 -17.71 25.22
CA LEU A 370 3.18 -18.98 24.84
C LEU A 370 3.99 -18.86 23.54
N THR A 371 3.46 -18.15 22.53
CA THR A 371 4.12 -17.96 21.24
C THR A 371 5.40 -17.13 21.40
N TYR A 372 5.35 -16.07 22.21
CA TYR A 372 6.49 -15.25 22.59
C TYR A 372 7.54 -16.05 23.37
N GLU A 373 7.19 -16.68 24.49
CA GLU A 373 8.09 -17.52 25.28
C GLU A 373 8.71 -18.63 24.43
N THR A 374 7.95 -19.23 23.51
CA THR A 374 8.47 -20.28 22.63
C THR A 374 9.50 -19.74 21.64
N LEU A 375 9.17 -18.70 20.85
CA LEU A 375 10.09 -18.18 19.83
C LEU A 375 11.28 -17.45 20.47
N THR A 376 11.02 -16.53 21.39
CA THR A 376 12.04 -15.68 22.02
C THR A 376 12.89 -16.44 23.04
N GLU A 377 12.29 -17.17 23.99
CA GLU A 377 13.06 -17.80 25.09
C GLU A 377 13.49 -19.24 24.80
N GLN A 378 12.64 -20.07 24.20
CA GLN A 378 12.97 -21.48 23.91
C GLN A 378 13.80 -21.65 22.64
N TYR A 379 13.49 -20.92 21.56
CA TYR A 379 14.28 -20.96 20.31
C TYR A 379 15.38 -19.89 20.24
N GLY A 380 15.33 -18.84 21.07
CA GLY A 380 16.37 -17.80 21.10
C GLY A 380 16.28 -16.81 19.93
N LEU A 381 15.07 -16.51 19.45
CA LEU A 381 14.82 -15.62 18.32
C LEU A 381 14.66 -14.18 18.79
N HIS A 382 15.76 -13.44 18.76
CA HIS A 382 15.88 -12.08 19.27
C HIS A 382 15.82 -11.01 18.17
N ASN A 383 15.56 -11.41 16.92
CA ASN A 383 15.48 -10.52 15.75
C ASN A 383 14.04 -10.05 15.44
N LEU A 384 13.08 -10.33 16.32
CA LEU A 384 11.66 -10.06 16.13
C LEU A 384 11.26 -8.75 16.84
N ILE A 385 10.51 -7.90 16.15
CA ILE A 385 9.78 -6.76 16.74
C ILE A 385 8.30 -7.16 16.75
N TRP A 386 7.71 -7.29 17.94
CA TRP A 386 6.41 -7.93 18.12
C TRP A 386 5.25 -6.96 17.86
N GLU A 387 4.54 -7.15 16.75
CA GLU A 387 3.45 -6.27 16.34
C GLU A 387 2.09 -6.92 16.60
N TRP A 388 1.27 -6.30 17.44
CA TRP A 388 -0.01 -6.84 17.88
C TRP A 388 -1.21 -6.06 17.33
N ASN A 389 -2.15 -6.75 16.69
CA ASN A 389 -3.36 -6.14 16.12
C ASN A 389 -4.42 -5.80 17.17
N SER A 390 -4.81 -4.53 17.18
CA SER A 390 -5.88 -3.95 17.98
C SER A 390 -7.07 -3.52 17.13
N TYR A 391 -8.16 -3.19 17.80
CA TYR A 391 -9.29 -2.43 17.25
C TYR A 391 -9.61 -1.23 18.15
N ALA A 392 -10.47 -0.32 17.70
CA ALA A 392 -10.90 0.83 18.50
C ALA A 392 -11.94 0.49 19.58
N TYR A 393 -12.49 -0.73 19.60
CA TYR A 393 -13.64 -1.13 20.43
C TYR A 393 -13.37 -1.01 21.93
N ASP A 394 -14.43 -0.84 22.74
CA ASP A 394 -14.35 -0.89 24.22
C ASP A 394 -13.64 -2.17 24.70
N THR A 395 -13.90 -3.30 24.04
CA THR A 395 -13.38 -4.63 24.38
C THR A 395 -11.93 -4.88 23.96
N SER A 396 -11.35 -4.08 23.05
CA SER A 396 -9.98 -4.31 22.53
C SER A 396 -8.87 -4.20 23.58
N ALA A 397 -9.15 -3.55 24.72
CA ALA A 397 -8.26 -3.55 25.87
C ALA A 397 -8.15 -4.93 26.56
N ASN A 398 -9.18 -5.79 26.44
CA ASN A 398 -9.16 -7.14 26.98
C ASN A 398 -8.16 -8.03 26.25
N TRP A 399 -7.99 -7.83 24.94
CA TRP A 399 -7.17 -8.65 24.05
C TRP A 399 -5.67 -8.35 24.09
N TYR A 400 -5.25 -7.21 24.66
CA TYR A 400 -3.84 -6.79 24.71
C TYR A 400 -2.98 -7.73 25.58
N PRO A 401 -1.95 -8.38 25.03
CA PRO A 401 -1.13 -9.36 25.78
C PRO A 401 -0.38 -8.79 26.99
N GLY A 402 0.17 -7.58 26.85
CA GLY A 402 1.01 -6.92 27.85
C GLY A 402 2.00 -5.97 27.20
N ASP A 403 2.54 -5.02 27.96
CA ASP A 403 3.60 -4.12 27.47
C ASP A 403 4.94 -4.85 27.29
N GLU A 404 5.09 -5.98 27.98
CA GLU A 404 6.25 -6.87 27.99
C GLU A 404 6.27 -7.90 26.84
N TYR A 405 5.22 -7.96 26.01
CA TYR A 405 5.08 -8.92 24.89
C TYR A 405 4.70 -8.27 23.55
N VAL A 406 4.75 -6.94 23.45
CA VAL A 406 4.32 -6.14 22.29
C VAL A 406 5.23 -4.92 22.13
N ASP A 407 5.62 -4.60 20.90
CA ASP A 407 6.42 -3.44 20.51
C ASP A 407 5.61 -2.38 19.75
N ILE A 408 4.76 -2.84 18.84
CA ILE A 408 3.95 -2.00 17.95
C ILE A 408 2.50 -2.46 18.03
N VAL A 409 1.55 -1.51 18.00
CA VAL A 409 0.12 -1.80 17.91
C VAL A 409 -0.36 -1.57 16.48
N ALA A 410 -0.78 -2.64 15.83
CA ALA A 410 -1.32 -2.63 14.48
C ALA A 410 -2.84 -2.38 14.46
N TYR A 411 -3.34 -1.88 13.34
CA TYR A 411 -4.75 -1.82 12.99
C TYR A 411 -4.91 -2.14 11.49
N ASP A 412 -5.90 -2.95 11.14
CA ASP A 412 -6.10 -3.44 9.77
C ASP A 412 -7.36 -2.75 9.19
N LYS A 413 -7.15 -1.86 8.20
CA LYS A 413 -8.16 -0.90 7.73
C LYS A 413 -8.82 -1.33 6.40
N TYR A 414 -9.82 -2.19 6.51
CA TYR A 414 -10.74 -2.51 5.42
C TYR A 414 -12.02 -1.67 5.51
N ASN A 415 -11.96 -0.39 5.09
CA ASN A 415 -13.05 0.59 5.23
C ASN A 415 -13.63 1.10 3.90
N CYS A 416 -13.29 0.46 2.78
CA CYS A 416 -13.97 0.61 1.49
C CYS A 416 -15.09 -0.43 1.28
N THR A 417 -15.30 -1.36 2.22
CA THR A 417 -16.36 -2.38 2.16
C THR A 417 -17.42 -2.15 3.25
N ASP A 418 -18.59 -1.67 2.84
CA ASP A 418 -19.74 -1.52 3.71
C ASP A 418 -20.56 -2.83 3.77
N TRP A 419 -20.50 -3.50 4.92
CA TRP A 419 -21.26 -4.74 5.18
C TRP A 419 -22.65 -4.50 5.78
N SER A 420 -23.05 -3.25 6.04
CA SER A 420 -24.26 -2.92 6.80
C SER A 420 -25.57 -3.44 6.19
N THR A 421 -25.59 -3.71 4.89
CA THR A 421 -26.78 -4.24 4.19
C THR A 421 -26.93 -5.77 4.28
N GLY A 422 -25.99 -6.47 4.92
CA GLY A 422 -25.91 -7.94 4.87
C GLY A 422 -25.26 -8.48 3.58
N SER A 423 -24.68 -7.59 2.77
CA SER A 423 -23.87 -7.91 1.60
C SER A 423 -22.83 -6.79 1.41
N ALA A 424 -21.70 -7.12 0.80
CA ALA A 424 -20.62 -6.16 0.57
C ALA A 424 -21.03 -5.07 -0.44
N VAL A 425 -21.10 -3.82 0.02
CA VAL A 425 -21.23 -2.63 -0.83
C VAL A 425 -19.88 -1.93 -0.86
N LEU A 426 -19.20 -1.98 -2.01
CA LEU A 426 -17.89 -1.35 -2.15
C LEU A 426 -18.04 0.15 -2.45
N THR A 427 -17.26 0.99 -1.77
CA THR A 427 -17.23 2.44 -1.94
C THR A 427 -15.87 2.98 -1.52
N HIS A 428 -15.23 3.77 -2.39
CA HIS A 428 -13.90 4.34 -2.13
C HIS A 428 -13.88 5.21 -0.87
N ASN A 429 -12.80 5.13 -0.07
CA ASN A 429 -12.68 5.82 1.20
C ASN A 429 -11.30 6.48 1.43
N ASP A 430 -11.24 7.80 1.28
CA ASP A 430 -10.04 8.65 1.49
C ASP A 430 -9.66 8.89 2.97
N SER A 431 -10.41 8.31 3.93
CA SER A 431 -10.37 8.65 5.37
C SER A 431 -9.06 8.29 6.06
N ALA A 432 -8.51 9.25 6.82
CA ALA A 432 -7.36 9.05 7.71
C ALA A 432 -7.71 8.32 9.02
N ILE A 433 -9.01 8.04 9.25
CA ILE A 433 -9.56 7.36 10.43
C ILE A 433 -8.95 7.88 11.73
N SER A 434 -8.87 9.21 11.86
CA SER A 434 -8.23 9.91 12.99
C SER A 434 -8.88 9.56 14.33
N SER A 435 -10.19 9.28 14.35
CA SER A 435 -10.91 8.70 15.49
C SER A 435 -10.26 7.40 15.97
N THR A 436 -10.14 6.39 15.09
CA THR A 436 -9.50 5.10 15.36
C THR A 436 -8.05 5.29 15.82
N PHE A 437 -7.25 6.08 15.11
CA PHE A 437 -5.85 6.35 15.45
C PHE A 437 -5.69 6.87 16.88
N TYR A 438 -6.38 7.98 17.20
CA TYR A 438 -6.29 8.59 18.52
C TYR A 438 -6.92 7.73 19.62
N SER A 439 -7.94 6.93 19.30
CA SER A 439 -8.55 5.99 20.25
C SER A 439 -7.60 4.86 20.61
N ILE A 440 -6.95 4.22 19.63
CA ILE A 440 -5.96 3.16 19.87
C ILE A 440 -4.76 3.71 20.63
N MET A 441 -4.18 4.83 20.19
CA MET A 441 -3.00 5.43 20.84
C MET A 441 -3.28 5.78 22.31
N GLN A 442 -4.47 6.30 22.64
CA GLN A 442 -4.86 6.60 24.02
C GLN A 442 -5.21 5.35 24.85
N LYS A 443 -5.86 4.34 24.25
CA LYS A 443 -6.22 3.05 24.89
C LYS A 443 -4.99 2.35 25.47
N TYR A 444 -3.84 2.47 24.79
CA TYR A 444 -2.54 1.93 25.24
C TYR A 444 -1.61 3.00 25.85
N ASN A 445 -2.18 4.05 26.44
CA ASN A 445 -1.48 5.09 27.22
C ASN A 445 -0.35 5.82 26.45
N CYS A 446 -0.42 5.87 25.11
CA CYS A 446 0.65 6.36 24.23
C CYS A 446 2.01 5.66 24.44
N LYS A 447 2.01 4.41 24.93
CA LYS A 447 3.26 3.67 25.17
C LYS A 447 3.94 3.21 23.89
N LYS A 448 3.21 2.49 23.05
CA LYS A 448 3.69 1.85 21.82
C LYS A 448 3.41 2.75 20.61
N MET A 449 4.10 2.51 19.50
CA MET A 449 3.77 3.11 18.20
C MET A 449 2.50 2.46 17.63
N VAL A 450 1.75 3.19 16.79
CA VAL A 450 0.52 2.69 16.17
C VAL A 450 0.67 2.67 14.64
N ALA A 451 0.45 1.50 14.02
CA ALA A 451 0.64 1.25 12.59
C ALA A 451 -0.67 0.83 11.89
N MET A 452 -0.78 1.08 10.59
CA MET A 452 -1.84 0.56 9.72
C MET A 452 -1.27 -0.64 8.96
N ALA A 453 -1.32 -1.83 9.60
CA ALA A 453 -0.52 -2.99 9.18
C ALA A 453 -1.11 -3.72 7.97
N GLU A 454 -2.42 -3.61 7.77
CA GLU A 454 -3.10 -3.84 6.50
C GLU A 454 -4.05 -2.69 6.16
N ASN A 455 -4.32 -2.48 4.87
CA ASN A 455 -5.43 -1.65 4.43
C ASN A 455 -5.97 -2.05 3.05
N ASP A 456 -7.22 -1.67 2.77
CA ASP A 456 -7.69 -1.49 1.39
C ASP A 456 -7.15 -0.17 0.81
N SER A 457 -7.86 0.95 0.97
CA SER A 457 -7.38 2.27 0.57
C SER A 457 -6.24 2.78 1.46
N ILE A 458 -5.23 3.43 0.88
CA ILE A 458 -4.32 4.30 1.62
C ILE A 458 -5.06 5.63 1.86
N PRO A 459 -5.08 6.17 3.10
CA PRO A 459 -5.64 7.49 3.35
C PRO A 459 -4.93 8.60 2.57
N THR A 460 -5.65 9.60 2.08
CA THR A 460 -5.01 10.70 1.32
C THR A 460 -4.03 11.50 2.17
N LEU A 461 -2.94 11.98 1.55
CA LEU A 461 -1.91 12.80 2.20
C LEU A 461 -2.53 14.00 2.93
N ASN A 462 -3.44 14.71 2.25
CA ASN A 462 -4.16 15.84 2.83
C ASN A 462 -4.90 15.46 4.13
N ASN A 463 -5.56 14.29 4.19
CA ASN A 463 -6.28 13.88 5.38
C ASN A 463 -5.31 13.50 6.50
N LEU A 464 -4.28 12.67 6.24
CA LEU A 464 -3.25 12.34 7.25
C LEU A 464 -2.63 13.60 7.88
N VAL A 465 -2.18 14.55 7.06
CA VAL A 465 -1.47 15.76 7.51
C VAL A 465 -2.40 16.76 8.20
N SER A 466 -3.63 16.96 7.70
CA SER A 466 -4.56 17.95 8.27
C SER A 466 -5.36 17.44 9.47
N GLU A 467 -5.47 16.11 9.63
CA GLU A 467 -6.06 15.46 10.82
C GLU A 467 -5.01 15.08 11.86
N LYS A 468 -3.74 15.04 11.45
CA LYS A 468 -2.59 14.54 12.23
C LYS A 468 -2.75 13.07 12.65
N ALA A 469 -3.31 12.25 11.78
CA ALA A 469 -3.35 10.81 11.97
C ALA A 469 -1.96 10.20 11.70
N GLY A 470 -1.07 10.29 12.68
CA GLY A 470 0.35 9.92 12.58
C GLY A 470 0.62 8.43 12.66
N TRP A 471 -0.08 7.63 11.84
CA TRP A 471 0.19 6.20 11.65
C TRP A 471 1.65 5.98 11.28
N LEU A 472 2.31 5.00 11.92
CA LEU A 472 3.73 4.70 11.71
C LEU A 472 4.04 4.30 10.25
N TYR A 473 3.20 3.42 9.71
CA TYR A 473 3.24 2.98 8.33
C TYR A 473 1.84 2.64 7.81
N PHE A 474 1.69 2.56 6.50
CA PHE A 474 0.55 1.94 5.81
C PHE A 474 1.02 0.74 4.99
N CYS A 475 0.15 -0.23 4.70
CA CYS A 475 0.51 -1.40 3.89
C CYS A 475 -0.75 -1.95 3.20
N PRO A 476 -0.98 -1.65 1.91
CA PRO A 476 -2.09 -2.24 1.19
C PRO A 476 -1.90 -3.74 1.08
N TRP A 477 -3.01 -4.45 1.09
CA TRP A 477 -3.00 -5.88 0.77
C TRP A 477 -2.64 -6.12 -0.69
N TYR A 478 -2.35 -7.39 -1.03
CA TYR A 478 -1.98 -7.81 -2.37
C TYR A 478 -3.17 -7.74 -3.36
N ASP A 479 -2.89 -7.82 -4.65
CA ASP A 479 -3.93 -7.85 -5.68
C ASP A 479 -4.52 -9.27 -5.84
N GLY A 480 -5.66 -9.52 -5.19
CA GLY A 480 -6.29 -10.84 -5.09
C GLY A 480 -6.96 -11.39 -6.36
N GLY A 481 -6.78 -10.76 -7.52
CA GLY A 481 -7.20 -11.26 -8.84
C GLY A 481 -8.66 -10.98 -9.24
N SER A 482 -9.36 -10.08 -8.55
CA SER A 482 -10.74 -9.68 -8.87
C SER A 482 -10.99 -8.20 -8.57
N GLU A 483 -12.02 -7.59 -9.15
CA GLU A 483 -12.33 -6.17 -8.89
C GLU A 483 -12.55 -5.87 -7.39
N SER A 484 -13.08 -6.84 -6.63
CA SER A 484 -13.31 -6.71 -5.18
C SER A 484 -12.13 -7.11 -4.30
N THR A 485 -11.00 -7.56 -4.88
CA THR A 485 -9.79 -7.96 -4.13
C THR A 485 -8.48 -7.39 -4.68
N ASN A 486 -8.51 -6.64 -5.79
CA ASN A 486 -7.37 -5.91 -6.33
C ASN A 486 -7.15 -4.60 -5.56
N PHE A 487 -6.73 -4.72 -4.29
CA PHE A 487 -6.64 -3.59 -3.36
C PHE A 487 -5.64 -2.51 -3.79
N LEU A 488 -4.60 -2.84 -4.56
CA LEU A 488 -3.61 -1.88 -5.02
C LEU A 488 -3.93 -1.29 -6.40
N THR A 489 -4.34 -2.12 -7.36
CA THR A 489 -4.46 -1.64 -8.76
C THR A 489 -5.85 -1.14 -9.15
N ASN A 490 -6.90 -1.46 -8.39
CA ASN A 490 -8.24 -0.93 -8.62
C ASN A 490 -8.39 0.46 -7.98
N GLU A 491 -8.74 1.46 -8.78
CA GLU A 491 -8.96 2.85 -8.32
C GLU A 491 -10.20 3.00 -7.42
N LEU A 492 -11.01 1.95 -7.27
CA LEU A 492 -11.98 1.80 -6.18
C LEU A 492 -11.32 1.83 -4.79
N PHE A 493 -10.11 1.30 -4.66
CA PHE A 493 -9.36 1.26 -3.39
C PHE A 493 -8.23 2.28 -3.39
N ASN A 494 -7.38 2.32 -4.43
CA ASN A 494 -6.23 3.23 -4.51
C ASN A 494 -6.15 3.92 -5.88
N LYS A 495 -6.49 5.21 -5.95
CA LYS A 495 -6.44 5.98 -7.22
C LYS A 495 -4.98 6.30 -7.57
N LYS A 496 -4.63 6.26 -8.86
CA LYS A 496 -3.23 6.43 -9.31
C LYS A 496 -2.64 7.80 -9.02
N ASP A 497 -3.45 8.85 -8.93
CA ASP A 497 -2.96 10.19 -8.62
C ASP A 497 -2.78 10.41 -7.11
N ASP A 498 -3.57 9.77 -6.25
CA ASP A 498 -3.36 9.79 -4.79
C ASP A 498 -2.15 8.94 -4.40
N LEU A 499 -1.93 7.80 -5.07
CA LEU A 499 -0.69 7.02 -4.96
C LEU A 499 0.55 7.86 -5.29
N LYS A 500 0.50 8.67 -6.35
CA LYS A 500 1.60 9.59 -6.70
C LYS A 500 1.76 10.70 -5.66
N GLU A 501 0.67 11.31 -5.21
CA GLU A 501 0.74 12.35 -4.16
C GLU A 501 1.37 11.79 -2.88
N MET A 502 1.00 10.58 -2.46
CA MET A 502 1.57 9.94 -1.28
C MET A 502 3.06 9.63 -1.47
N TYR A 503 3.41 8.81 -2.46
CA TYR A 503 4.78 8.32 -2.66
C TYR A 503 5.78 9.40 -3.11
N THR A 504 5.35 10.60 -3.51
CA THR A 504 6.26 11.72 -3.87
C THR A 504 6.23 12.88 -2.88
N SER A 505 5.71 12.65 -1.67
CA SER A 505 5.60 13.65 -0.59
C SER A 505 6.70 13.52 0.45
N ASP A 506 7.24 14.65 0.92
CA ASP A 506 8.15 14.76 2.08
C ASP A 506 7.62 14.09 3.38
N TYR A 507 6.31 13.80 3.44
CA TYR A 507 5.67 13.11 4.56
C TYR A 507 5.75 11.58 4.47
N CYS A 508 5.89 11.00 3.28
CA CYS A 508 5.90 9.55 3.09
C CYS A 508 7.33 9.07 2.82
N ILE A 509 7.82 8.12 3.63
CA ILE A 509 9.16 7.55 3.47
C ILE A 509 9.09 6.36 2.52
N THR A 510 9.89 6.41 1.46
CA THR A 510 10.04 5.38 0.43
C THR A 510 11.42 4.70 0.49
N LEU A 511 11.64 3.64 -0.31
CA LEU A 511 12.83 2.78 -0.20
C LEU A 511 14.16 3.54 -0.32
N ASP A 512 14.26 4.51 -1.22
CA ASP A 512 15.47 5.34 -1.43
C ASP A 512 15.70 6.39 -0.33
N GLU A 513 14.75 6.57 0.59
CA GLU A 513 14.83 7.50 1.74
C GLU A 513 15.13 6.80 3.07
N LEU A 514 15.19 5.46 3.09
CA LEU A 514 15.66 4.69 4.25
C LEU A 514 17.17 4.90 4.48
N PRO A 515 17.67 5.01 5.73
CA PRO A 515 19.10 5.18 5.99
C PRO A 515 19.94 4.02 5.45
N THR A 516 21.09 4.30 4.83
CA THR A 516 22.03 3.27 4.37
C THR A 516 22.76 2.55 5.52
N ASP A 517 22.63 3.05 6.75
CA ASP A 517 23.16 2.47 7.99
C ASP A 517 22.06 1.95 8.95
N LEU A 518 20.81 1.84 8.47
CA LEU A 518 19.57 1.53 9.22
C LEU A 518 19.71 0.48 10.34
N TYR A 519 20.35 -0.66 10.06
CA TYR A 519 20.47 -1.77 11.02
C TYR A 519 21.78 -1.75 11.84
N SER A 520 22.66 -0.79 11.56
CA SER A 520 23.97 -0.66 12.24
C SER A 520 24.05 0.53 13.20
N ASN A 521 23.14 1.50 13.08
CA ASN A 521 23.21 2.77 13.78
C ASN A 521 21.80 3.35 14.08
N GLY A 522 21.15 2.85 15.13
CA GLY A 522 19.88 3.41 15.65
C GLY A 522 20.00 4.81 16.30
N GLN A 523 20.86 5.69 15.80
CA GLN A 523 20.83 7.13 16.09
C GLN A 523 19.77 7.83 15.21
N GLN A 524 19.57 9.13 15.41
CA GLN A 524 18.56 9.93 14.68
C GLN A 524 18.58 9.65 13.18
N GLY A 525 17.46 9.12 12.67
CA GLY A 525 17.11 9.31 11.28
C GLY A 525 17.05 10.81 11.03
N THR A 526 18.08 11.37 10.40
CA THR A 526 17.96 12.68 9.77
C THR A 526 17.01 12.51 8.60
N GLY A 527 15.72 12.76 8.83
CA GLY A 527 14.88 13.35 7.81
C GLY A 527 15.59 14.60 7.35
N THR A 528 16.41 14.47 6.29
CA THR A 528 17.47 15.42 5.96
C THR A 528 16.82 16.62 5.30
N LYS A 529 16.24 17.49 6.16
CA LYS A 529 15.23 18.51 5.88
C LYS A 529 15.13 18.81 4.37
N PRO A 530 14.19 18.18 3.65
CA PRO A 530 13.94 18.52 2.27
C PRO A 530 13.67 20.02 2.21
N SER A 531 14.54 20.78 1.55
CA SER A 531 14.35 22.22 1.42
C SER A 531 13.41 22.55 0.26
N HIS A 532 12.37 21.73 0.09
CA HIS A 532 11.20 21.95 -0.75
C HIS A 532 10.36 23.10 -0.18
N THR A 533 10.95 24.28 -0.22
CA THR A 533 10.27 25.56 -0.05
C THR A 533 9.23 25.65 -1.16
N THR A 534 7.97 25.37 -0.84
CA THR A 534 6.88 25.25 -1.81
C THR A 534 6.57 26.61 -2.42
N GLN A 535 7.06 26.87 -3.63
CA GLN A 535 6.68 28.03 -4.43
C GLN A 535 6.72 27.73 -5.93
N PRO A 536 5.98 28.50 -6.75
CA PRO A 536 4.99 27.91 -7.63
C PRO A 536 5.54 27.48 -8.99
N THR A 537 4.81 26.56 -9.61
CA THR A 537 4.90 26.23 -11.04
C THR A 537 4.65 27.47 -11.89
N THR A 538 5.72 28.22 -12.12
CA THR A 538 5.72 29.42 -12.95
C THR A 538 5.85 28.99 -14.40
N THR A 539 4.80 29.20 -15.20
CA THR A 539 4.83 28.89 -16.64
C THR A 539 5.71 29.91 -17.36
N THR A 540 7.02 29.68 -17.34
CA THR A 540 8.02 30.59 -17.92
C THR A 540 7.81 30.76 -19.41
N THR A 541 7.45 31.98 -19.83
CA THR A 541 7.47 32.38 -21.24
C THR A 541 8.92 32.47 -21.71
N VAL A 542 9.27 31.77 -22.80
CA VAL A 542 10.63 31.75 -23.36
C VAL A 542 11.12 33.19 -23.65
N PRO A 543 12.29 33.62 -23.12
CA PRO A 543 12.81 34.96 -23.34
C PRO A 543 13.11 35.29 -24.81
N GLU A 544 13.00 36.56 -25.18
CA GLU A 544 13.20 37.00 -26.56
C GLU A 544 14.67 36.82 -27.01
N GLY A 545 14.89 35.87 -27.90
CA GLY A 545 16.21 35.53 -28.46
C GLY A 545 16.62 34.07 -28.20
N LYS A 546 16.21 33.52 -27.06
CA LYS A 546 16.42 32.11 -26.69
C LYS A 546 15.61 31.17 -27.61
N GLY A 547 16.05 29.92 -27.72
CA GLY A 547 15.39 28.86 -28.49
C GLY A 547 14.54 27.93 -27.62
N GLU A 548 14.82 26.63 -27.66
CA GLU A 548 14.10 25.63 -26.86
C GLU A 548 14.58 25.64 -25.41
N ALA A 549 13.67 25.77 -24.44
CA ALA A 549 13.98 25.68 -23.01
C ALA A 549 14.01 24.23 -22.51
N ALA A 550 14.97 23.91 -21.65
CA ALA A 550 15.04 22.63 -20.94
C ALA A 550 13.99 22.54 -19.81
N LYS A 551 13.63 21.31 -19.43
CA LYS A 551 13.23 21.00 -18.06
C LYS A 551 14.50 21.04 -17.20
N ILE A 552 14.49 21.78 -16.10
CA ILE A 552 15.58 21.82 -15.12
C ILE A 552 15.11 21.12 -13.85
N VAL A 553 15.95 20.26 -13.28
CA VAL A 553 15.76 19.61 -11.98
C VAL A 553 17.04 19.83 -11.17
N ALA A 554 16.94 20.49 -10.02
CA ALA A 554 18.06 20.63 -9.10
C ALA A 554 18.25 19.31 -8.33
N ASP A 555 19.51 18.89 -8.18
CA ASP A 555 19.91 17.61 -7.62
C ASP A 555 21.26 17.77 -6.91
N SER A 556 21.26 17.66 -5.59
CA SER A 556 22.48 17.51 -4.78
C SER A 556 23.57 18.60 -4.98
N GLY A 557 23.17 19.81 -5.38
CA GLY A 557 24.08 20.94 -5.70
C GLY A 557 24.37 21.14 -7.19
N ASN A 558 23.93 20.21 -8.03
CA ASN A 558 23.97 20.25 -9.49
C ASN A 558 22.55 20.46 -10.08
N TYR A 559 22.45 20.58 -11.40
CA TYR A 559 21.20 20.77 -12.13
C TYR A 559 21.12 19.85 -13.34
N ASN A 560 20.28 18.82 -13.27
CA ASN A 560 19.98 17.95 -14.39
C ASN A 560 19.05 18.68 -15.37
N ILE A 561 19.46 18.83 -16.62
CA ILE A 561 18.73 19.55 -17.68
C ILE A 561 18.34 18.62 -18.83
N SER A 562 17.09 18.69 -19.27
CA SER A 562 16.52 17.82 -20.32
C SER A 562 15.81 18.63 -21.41
N PHE A 563 16.22 18.43 -22.66
CA PHE A 563 15.64 19.03 -23.85
C PHE A 563 14.74 18.03 -24.62
N LYS A 564 13.89 18.53 -25.50
CA LYS A 564 13.02 17.72 -26.38
C LYS A 564 13.76 17.29 -27.65
N GLN A 565 14.65 18.15 -28.15
CA GLN A 565 15.61 17.85 -29.22
C GLN A 565 17.03 17.61 -28.68
N SER A 566 17.98 17.28 -29.56
CA SER A 566 19.40 17.12 -29.24
C SER A 566 20.04 18.45 -28.83
N ILE A 567 20.95 18.40 -27.86
CA ILE A 567 21.65 19.58 -27.29
C ILE A 567 22.43 20.36 -28.36
N GLY A 568 23.11 19.69 -29.29
CA GLY A 568 23.95 20.34 -30.28
C GLY A 568 25.20 20.98 -29.67
N ASN A 569 25.69 22.06 -30.26
CA ASN A 569 27.06 22.56 -30.05
C ASN A 569 27.20 23.61 -28.91
N SER A 570 26.11 24.03 -28.28
CA SER A 570 26.13 25.05 -27.21
C SER A 570 24.81 25.13 -26.46
N VAL A 571 24.87 25.50 -25.18
CA VAL A 571 23.68 25.79 -24.34
C VAL A 571 23.83 27.19 -23.74
N ASP A 572 22.78 28.00 -23.85
CA ASP A 572 22.64 29.25 -23.12
C ASP A 572 22.14 28.96 -21.70
N LEU A 573 22.95 29.26 -20.69
CA LEU A 573 22.59 29.19 -19.28
C LEU A 573 22.25 30.58 -18.76
N THR A 574 21.21 30.64 -17.91
CA THR A 574 20.77 31.83 -17.17
C THR A 574 20.75 31.46 -15.69
N PHE A 575 21.34 32.30 -14.85
CA PHE A 575 21.47 32.10 -13.41
C PHE A 575 20.81 33.24 -12.64
N ASP A 576 20.40 32.95 -11.41
CA ASP A 576 20.11 33.91 -10.35
C ASP A 576 21.36 33.99 -9.45
N LEU A 577 21.78 35.21 -9.12
CA LEU A 577 23.04 35.52 -8.44
C LEU A 577 22.75 36.46 -7.25
N SER A 578 23.34 36.20 -6.08
CA SER A 578 23.27 37.17 -4.98
C SER A 578 24.16 38.40 -5.24
N ASP A 579 23.77 39.55 -4.67
CA ASP A 579 24.41 40.87 -4.90
C ASP A 579 25.94 40.89 -4.69
N ASP A 580 26.48 39.97 -3.87
CA ASP A 580 27.90 39.87 -3.55
C ASP A 580 28.71 39.03 -4.58
N VAL A 581 28.05 38.29 -5.48
CA VAL A 581 28.74 37.47 -6.51
C VAL A 581 29.28 38.36 -7.62
N SER A 582 30.54 38.14 -8.01
CA SER A 582 31.14 38.81 -9.18
C SER A 582 31.79 37.84 -10.16
N LYS A 583 32.10 36.61 -9.75
CA LYS A 583 32.57 35.54 -10.64
C LYS A 583 32.01 34.18 -10.19
N ALA A 584 31.76 33.29 -11.13
CA ALA A 584 31.43 31.89 -10.86
C ALA A 584 31.79 31.00 -12.05
N ASN A 585 32.07 29.72 -11.84
CA ASN A 585 32.28 28.77 -12.93
C ASN A 585 31.92 27.32 -12.56
N GLY A 586 31.92 26.47 -13.57
CA GLY A 586 31.58 25.05 -13.44
C GLY A 586 31.64 24.32 -14.77
N CYS A 587 30.81 23.29 -14.93
CA CYS A 587 30.70 22.55 -16.18
C CYS A 587 29.25 22.28 -16.62
N ILE A 588 29.10 21.88 -17.88
CA ILE A 588 28.03 21.02 -18.37
C ILE A 588 28.63 19.63 -18.58
N GLY A 589 28.16 18.65 -17.83
CA GLY A 589 28.47 17.23 -17.98
C GLY A 589 27.47 16.52 -18.91
N ILE A 590 27.95 15.65 -19.80
CA ILE A 590 27.11 14.87 -20.74
C ILE A 590 27.59 13.42 -20.77
N SER A 591 26.68 12.45 -20.60
CA SER A 591 26.95 11.03 -20.82
C SER A 591 26.82 10.66 -22.29
N ALA A 592 27.76 9.90 -22.86
CA ALA A 592 27.66 9.36 -24.21
C ALA A 592 28.16 7.91 -24.27
N ASN A 593 27.34 6.98 -24.77
CA ASN A 593 27.77 5.61 -25.03
C ASN A 593 28.43 5.52 -26.42
N VAL A 594 29.64 4.98 -26.50
CA VAL A 594 30.35 4.71 -27.75
C VAL A 594 30.93 3.31 -27.72
N ASP A 595 30.61 2.52 -28.75
CA ASP A 595 31.02 1.11 -28.91
C ASP A 595 30.69 0.20 -27.70
N GLY A 596 29.68 0.57 -26.89
CA GLY A 596 29.29 -0.16 -25.67
C GLY A 596 29.99 0.31 -24.39
N VAL A 597 30.77 1.40 -24.43
CA VAL A 597 31.39 2.04 -23.25
C VAL A 597 30.75 3.39 -22.98
N ASP A 598 30.38 3.65 -21.74
CA ASP A 598 29.84 4.94 -21.30
C ASP A 598 30.95 5.93 -20.91
N TYR A 599 30.90 7.11 -21.52
CA TYR A 599 31.82 8.21 -21.31
C TYR A 599 31.10 9.43 -20.72
N TRP A 600 31.77 10.15 -19.82
CA TRP A 600 31.30 11.43 -19.28
C TRP A 600 32.18 12.58 -19.76
N LEU A 601 31.60 13.54 -20.48
CA LEU A 601 32.30 14.71 -20.99
C LEU A 601 31.95 15.94 -20.17
N ASN A 602 32.93 16.65 -19.62
CA ASN A 602 32.72 17.94 -18.97
C ASN A 602 33.08 19.09 -19.93
N TYR A 603 32.22 20.09 -20.06
CA TYR A 603 32.45 21.32 -20.84
C TYR A 603 32.36 22.54 -19.94
N LYS A 604 33.39 23.39 -19.88
CA LYS A 604 33.43 24.52 -18.94
C LYS A 604 32.52 25.68 -19.34
N TRP A 605 32.01 26.37 -18.32
CA TRP A 605 31.39 27.69 -18.41
C TRP A 605 31.92 28.57 -17.29
N ASP A 606 32.07 29.87 -17.56
CA ASP A 606 32.57 30.87 -16.62
C ASP A 606 31.70 32.15 -16.74
N LEU A 607 31.34 32.75 -15.59
CA LEU A 607 30.59 34.01 -15.46
C LEU A 607 31.51 35.11 -14.90
N ASP A 608 31.41 36.32 -15.45
CA ASP A 608 32.14 37.50 -14.98
C ASP A 608 31.19 38.70 -14.83
N SER A 609 30.54 38.78 -13.68
CA SER A 609 29.51 39.78 -13.34
C SER A 609 28.31 39.85 -14.31
N THR A 610 28.00 38.74 -14.98
CA THR A 610 26.79 38.53 -15.79
C THR A 610 25.96 37.39 -15.21
N ASP A 611 24.65 37.45 -15.39
CA ASP A 611 23.66 36.42 -15.07
C ASP A 611 23.54 35.33 -16.17
N GLU A 612 24.02 35.60 -17.39
CA GLU A 612 24.01 34.64 -18.50
C GLU A 612 25.41 34.24 -19.01
N VAL A 613 25.51 33.02 -19.53
CA VAL A 613 26.66 32.49 -20.30
C VAL A 613 26.22 31.49 -21.37
N THR A 614 26.81 31.55 -22.56
CA THR A 614 26.71 30.49 -23.58
C THR A 614 27.86 29.50 -23.39
N ALA A 615 27.56 28.33 -22.82
CA ALA A 615 28.51 27.22 -22.75
C ALA A 615 28.70 26.61 -24.14
N LYS A 616 29.96 26.41 -24.57
CA LYS A 616 30.28 25.76 -25.85
C LYS A 616 30.63 24.30 -25.65
N LEU A 617 30.15 23.46 -26.55
CA LEU A 617 30.31 22.01 -26.53
C LEU A 617 31.22 21.52 -27.66
N ASP A 618 32.07 22.41 -28.20
CA ASP A 618 33.03 22.16 -29.28
C ASP A 618 34.36 21.55 -28.80
N LYS A 619 34.73 21.77 -27.52
CA LYS A 619 35.89 21.15 -26.89
C LYS A 619 35.61 20.79 -25.42
N PRO A 620 35.58 19.49 -25.04
CA PRO A 620 35.48 19.11 -23.64
C PRO A 620 36.76 19.50 -22.87
N TYR A 621 36.59 19.81 -21.59
CA TYR A 621 37.64 20.06 -20.62
C TYR A 621 38.37 18.75 -20.24
N ASN A 622 37.60 17.71 -19.96
CA ASN A 622 38.06 16.32 -19.92
C ASN A 622 36.92 15.36 -20.34
N ILE A 623 37.30 14.12 -20.66
CA ILE A 623 36.37 13.00 -20.90
C ILE A 623 36.83 11.85 -20.00
N THR A 624 35.93 11.32 -19.18
CA THR A 624 36.22 10.19 -18.28
C THR A 624 35.36 8.97 -18.61
N TYR A 625 35.77 7.80 -18.15
CA TYR A 625 35.00 6.55 -18.18
C TYR A 625 35.32 5.70 -16.94
N ASN A 626 34.76 4.48 -16.84
CA ASN A 626 34.99 3.56 -15.71
C ASN A 626 34.70 4.22 -14.34
N ASN A 627 33.52 4.82 -14.22
CA ASN A 627 33.08 5.63 -13.07
C ASN A 627 34.09 6.71 -12.66
N GLY A 628 34.67 7.41 -13.66
CA GLY A 628 35.57 8.55 -13.46
C GLY A 628 37.03 8.19 -13.17
N LYS A 629 37.42 6.91 -13.25
CA LYS A 629 38.77 6.45 -12.91
C LYS A 629 39.80 6.65 -14.03
N ASP A 630 39.34 6.63 -15.28
CA ASP A 630 40.19 6.69 -16.48
C ASP A 630 39.79 7.89 -17.35
N GLU A 631 40.76 8.55 -17.99
CA GLU A 631 40.55 9.68 -18.92
C GLU A 631 40.87 9.31 -20.38
N VAL A 632 40.08 9.83 -21.33
CA VAL A 632 40.33 9.64 -22.77
C VAL A 632 41.29 10.71 -23.28
N THR A 633 42.43 10.27 -23.80
CA THR A 633 43.49 11.15 -24.36
C THR A 633 43.71 11.01 -25.86
N ASP A 634 43.13 9.99 -26.51
CA ASP A 634 43.22 9.78 -27.95
C ASP A 634 42.33 10.77 -28.72
N ALA A 635 42.89 11.43 -29.75
CA ALA A 635 42.23 12.53 -30.45
C ALA A 635 41.05 12.08 -31.35
N ASP A 636 41.15 10.92 -32.00
CA ASP A 636 40.09 10.38 -32.85
C ASP A 636 38.93 9.87 -31.99
N MET A 637 39.25 9.24 -30.84
CA MET A 637 38.27 8.79 -29.86
C MET A 637 37.57 9.98 -29.16
N ILE A 638 38.31 11.01 -28.74
CA ILE A 638 37.74 12.27 -28.21
C ILE A 638 36.74 12.86 -29.21
N LYS A 639 37.09 12.89 -30.50
CA LYS A 639 36.18 13.39 -31.55
C LYS A 639 34.94 12.50 -31.66
N LYS A 640 35.09 11.18 -31.73
CA LYS A 640 33.98 10.23 -31.86
C LYS A 640 32.99 10.33 -30.69
N ILE A 641 33.50 10.46 -29.47
CA ILE A 641 32.67 10.62 -28.27
C ILE A 641 31.99 12.01 -28.25
N SER A 642 32.70 13.08 -28.62
CA SER A 642 32.11 14.42 -28.71
C SER A 642 31.00 14.51 -29.77
N ASP A 643 31.18 13.86 -30.92
CA ASP A 643 30.17 13.76 -31.98
C ASP A 643 28.88 13.03 -31.52
N GLU A 644 28.95 12.19 -30.46
CA GLU A 644 27.80 11.47 -29.89
C GLU A 644 27.18 12.21 -28.69
N ALA A 645 27.99 12.90 -27.88
CA ALA A 645 27.53 13.73 -26.77
C ALA A 645 26.58 14.85 -27.21
N ILE A 646 26.88 15.54 -28.31
CA ILE A 646 26.02 16.62 -28.84
C ILE A 646 24.68 16.13 -29.38
N LYS A 647 24.50 14.81 -29.61
CA LYS A 647 23.21 14.22 -30.02
C LYS A 647 22.27 13.96 -28.85
N GLN A 648 22.81 13.91 -27.63
CA GLN A 648 22.05 13.62 -26.42
C GLN A 648 21.05 14.73 -26.11
N LYS A 649 20.08 14.41 -25.25
CA LYS A 649 19.03 15.35 -24.81
C LYS A 649 19.16 15.77 -23.36
N ASN A 650 19.99 15.07 -22.59
CA ASN A 650 20.17 15.27 -21.16
C ASN A 650 21.62 15.69 -20.89
N ALA A 651 21.79 16.60 -19.94
CA ALA A 651 23.08 17.04 -19.42
C ALA A 651 22.94 17.43 -17.95
N GLN A 652 24.05 17.63 -17.25
CA GLN A 652 24.08 18.12 -15.88
C GLN A 652 24.93 19.39 -15.79
N VAL A 653 24.36 20.50 -15.33
CA VAL A 653 25.12 21.70 -15.01
C VAL A 653 25.64 21.58 -13.58
N GLN A 654 26.95 21.64 -13.39
CA GLN A 654 27.61 21.64 -12.09
C GLN A 654 28.19 23.02 -11.81
N ILE A 655 28.16 23.47 -10.55
CA ILE A 655 28.83 24.71 -10.09
C ILE A 655 30.06 24.29 -9.28
N TRP A 656 31.25 24.77 -9.65
CA TRP A 656 32.52 24.35 -9.04
C TRP A 656 33.15 25.44 -8.16
N TRP A 657 32.95 26.73 -8.49
CA TRP A 657 33.50 27.84 -7.72
C TRP A 657 32.67 29.11 -7.91
N VAL A 658 32.59 29.93 -6.86
CA VAL A 658 31.91 31.24 -6.81
C VAL A 658 32.79 32.19 -6.01
N ALA A 659 32.85 33.46 -6.38
CA ALA A 659 33.60 34.49 -5.64
C ALA A 659 33.03 35.91 -5.76
N ASN A 660 33.39 36.74 -4.79
CA ASN A 660 33.07 38.16 -4.74
C ASN A 660 34.01 39.03 -5.60
N GLY A 661 33.74 40.33 -5.67
CA GLY A 661 34.55 41.30 -6.41
C GLY A 661 35.96 41.55 -5.86
N ALA A 662 36.29 41.06 -4.67
CA ALA A 662 37.64 41.06 -4.11
C ALA A 662 38.43 39.77 -4.43
N GLY A 663 37.75 38.71 -4.89
CA GLY A 663 38.31 37.39 -5.18
C GLY A 663 38.19 36.37 -4.03
N ASP A 664 37.46 36.69 -2.96
CA ASP A 664 37.18 35.72 -1.88
C ASP A 664 36.13 34.70 -2.35
N THR A 665 36.38 33.41 -2.09
CA THR A 665 35.43 32.33 -2.40
C THR A 665 34.13 32.50 -1.61
N LEU A 666 33.01 32.29 -2.27
CA LEU A 666 31.65 32.26 -1.72
C LEU A 666 31.06 30.85 -1.82
N GLU A 667 30.00 30.59 -1.05
CA GLU A 667 29.23 29.34 -1.15
C GLU A 667 28.56 29.20 -2.53
N SER A 668 28.52 27.98 -3.06
CA SER A 668 27.92 27.69 -4.37
C SER A 668 26.42 27.98 -4.43
N SER A 669 25.74 27.96 -3.28
CA SER A 669 24.32 28.31 -3.12
C SER A 669 23.98 29.78 -3.43
N ASN A 670 24.98 30.66 -3.54
CA ASN A 670 24.81 32.04 -4.02
C ASN A 670 24.60 32.14 -5.55
N VAL A 671 24.69 31.02 -6.27
CA VAL A 671 24.49 30.93 -7.72
C VAL A 671 23.49 29.80 -8.02
N LYS A 672 22.39 30.13 -8.70
CA LYS A 672 21.30 29.18 -8.96
C LYS A 672 20.94 29.16 -10.44
N LEU A 673 20.95 28.00 -11.08
CA LEU A 673 20.51 27.90 -12.47
C LEU A 673 18.98 28.13 -12.54
N THR A 674 18.55 29.10 -13.35
CA THR A 674 17.13 29.47 -13.53
C THR A 674 16.66 29.32 -14.96
N GLY A 675 17.57 29.22 -15.94
CA GLY A 675 17.27 28.95 -17.33
C GLY A 675 18.37 28.16 -18.02
N ALA A 676 17.98 27.28 -18.93
CA ALA A 676 18.87 26.57 -19.83
C ALA A 676 18.16 26.42 -21.18
N TYR A 677 18.78 26.92 -22.24
CA TYR A 677 18.15 27.07 -23.55
C TYR A 677 19.09 26.63 -24.67
N LEU A 678 18.53 25.98 -25.69
CA LEU A 678 19.22 25.77 -26.95
C LEU A 678 19.17 27.05 -27.80
N PRO A 679 20.19 27.34 -28.62
CA PRO A 679 20.14 28.43 -29.58
C PRO A 679 18.92 28.33 -30.49
N LYS A 680 18.33 29.48 -30.82
CA LYS A 680 17.17 29.56 -31.71
C LYS A 680 17.55 29.12 -33.12
N SER A 681 17.08 27.93 -33.52
CA SER A 681 17.38 27.33 -34.83
C SER A 681 17.13 28.32 -35.97
N SER A 682 18.20 28.73 -36.65
CA SER A 682 18.11 29.61 -37.81
C SER A 682 17.65 28.80 -39.03
N SER A 683 16.62 29.28 -39.70
CA SER A 683 16.14 28.67 -40.94
C SER A 683 17.26 28.63 -41.99
N THR A 684 17.48 27.47 -42.59
CA THR A 684 18.54 27.13 -43.53
C THR A 684 18.96 28.26 -44.48
N SER A 685 20.20 28.71 -44.39
CA SER A 685 20.87 29.48 -45.45
C SER A 685 21.81 28.58 -46.25
N THR A 686 21.69 28.62 -47.57
CA THR A 686 22.39 27.74 -48.52
C THR A 686 23.87 28.10 -48.70
N GLU A 687 24.65 27.21 -49.31
CA GLU A 687 26.04 27.45 -49.69
C GLU A 687 26.24 28.76 -50.48
N SER A 688 27.38 29.43 -50.25
CA SER A 688 28.04 30.24 -51.27
C SER A 688 29.56 30.09 -51.17
N SER A 689 30.18 29.77 -52.30
CA SER A 689 31.64 29.82 -52.47
C SER A 689 32.16 31.26 -52.37
N GLY A 690 33.40 31.48 -51.89
CA GLY A 690 33.92 32.82 -51.58
C GLY A 690 35.41 32.89 -51.18
N THR A 691 36.30 32.61 -52.15
CA THR A 691 37.76 32.80 -52.17
C THR A 691 38.46 33.71 -51.13
N THR A 692 39.50 33.14 -50.50
CA THR A 692 40.80 33.69 -50.03
C THR A 692 41.05 35.22 -50.05
N THR A 693 41.55 35.76 -48.92
CA THR A 693 42.60 36.82 -48.87
C THR A 693 43.37 36.76 -47.54
N THR A 694 44.67 37.06 -47.58
CA THR A 694 45.64 36.99 -46.46
C THR A 694 45.99 38.37 -45.89
N ILE A 695 46.45 38.41 -44.62
CA ILE A 695 47.32 39.39 -43.90
C ILE A 695 47.00 39.20 -42.39
N SER A 696 47.87 38.84 -41.44
CA SER A 696 49.31 39.08 -41.13
C SER A 696 49.52 40.13 -40.01
N SER A 697 50.67 40.07 -39.31
CA SER A 697 51.03 40.74 -38.04
C SER A 697 50.32 40.18 -36.78
N GLU A 698 50.97 39.98 -35.62
CA GLU A 698 52.41 40.10 -35.30
C GLU A 698 52.87 39.19 -34.14
N GLU A 699 54.14 39.33 -33.75
CA GLU A 699 54.91 38.56 -32.75
C GLU A 699 54.33 38.68 -31.31
N THR A 700 54.62 37.83 -30.32
CA THR A 700 55.97 37.51 -29.82
C THR A 700 56.03 36.25 -28.94
N THR A 701 57.19 35.58 -28.96
CA THR A 701 57.58 34.43 -28.13
C THR A 701 57.94 34.78 -26.68
N THR A 702 57.80 33.81 -25.77
CA THR A 702 58.91 33.47 -24.85
C THR A 702 58.85 32.00 -24.45
N GLU A 703 59.99 31.30 -24.55
CA GLU A 703 60.20 29.98 -23.95
C GLU A 703 60.56 30.10 -22.46
N ALA A 704 60.35 29.02 -21.70
CA ALA A 704 61.01 28.80 -20.41
C ALA A 704 61.24 27.29 -20.18
N THR A 705 62.23 26.73 -20.87
CA THR A 705 62.59 25.31 -20.80
C THR A 705 63.45 25.01 -19.57
N THR A 706 63.08 24.02 -18.77
CA THR A 706 64.01 23.32 -17.85
C THR A 706 63.78 21.82 -17.88
N VAL A 707 64.86 21.08 -18.14
CA VAL A 707 64.93 19.61 -18.15
C VAL A 707 65.57 19.12 -16.85
N SER A 708 65.13 17.97 -16.35
CA SER A 708 65.97 17.12 -15.49
C SER A 708 65.60 15.65 -15.67
N ASP A 709 66.45 14.91 -16.37
CA ASP A 709 66.39 13.45 -16.48
C ASP A 709 66.71 12.78 -15.13
N THR A 710 66.30 11.51 -14.95
CA THR A 710 67.11 10.48 -14.28
C THR A 710 66.68 9.10 -14.79
N GLU A 711 67.65 8.24 -15.11
CA GLU A 711 67.47 6.86 -15.60
C GLU A 711 66.98 5.92 -14.45
N THR A 712 66.49 4.68 -14.64
CA THR A 712 67.38 3.50 -14.82
C THR A 712 66.59 2.21 -15.15
N THR A 713 66.62 1.81 -16.41
CA THR A 713 67.10 0.49 -16.92
C THR A 713 66.73 -0.86 -16.24
N THR A 714 65.82 -1.63 -16.88
CA THR A 714 65.89 -3.11 -17.14
C THR A 714 65.84 -4.12 -15.96
N VAL A 715 65.61 -5.45 -16.11
CA VAL A 715 65.71 -6.41 -17.25
C VAL A 715 64.55 -7.45 -17.25
N THR A 716 64.31 -8.05 -18.42
CA THR A 716 63.73 -9.38 -18.72
C THR A 716 64.27 -10.54 -17.82
N GLU A 717 63.79 -11.80 -17.84
CA GLU A 717 63.19 -12.63 -18.90
C GLU A 717 62.31 -13.78 -18.35
N ALA A 718 61.68 -14.58 -19.22
CA ALA A 718 60.76 -15.68 -18.85
C ALA A 718 61.33 -17.08 -19.18
N THR A 719 60.81 -18.14 -18.54
CA THR A 719 60.65 -19.47 -19.18
C THR A 719 59.64 -20.39 -18.49
N THR A 720 59.15 -21.36 -19.27
CA THR A 720 58.25 -22.50 -18.96
C THR A 720 59.08 -23.75 -18.49
N VAL A 721 58.60 -24.98 -18.26
CA VAL A 721 57.42 -25.78 -18.69
C VAL A 721 57.19 -26.98 -17.73
N SER A 722 55.98 -27.59 -17.73
CA SER A 722 55.64 -29.04 -17.52
C SER A 722 56.08 -29.82 -16.26
N ASP A 723 55.45 -30.91 -15.76
CA ASP A 723 54.11 -31.56 -15.80
C ASP A 723 54.18 -32.69 -14.69
N ALA A 724 53.43 -33.80 -14.54
CA ALA A 724 52.36 -34.50 -15.29
C ALA A 724 51.60 -35.53 -14.40
N GLU A 725 50.36 -35.89 -14.77
CA GLU A 725 49.68 -37.20 -14.58
C GLU A 725 49.35 -37.74 -13.15
N THR A 726 48.46 -38.74 -12.95
CA THR A 726 47.92 -39.79 -13.86
C THR A 726 46.46 -40.26 -13.55
N THR A 727 45.56 -40.25 -14.56
CA THR A 727 44.42 -41.21 -14.82
C THR A 727 43.31 -41.45 -13.76
N VAL A 728 42.10 -42.02 -14.02
CA VAL A 728 41.29 -42.58 -15.16
C VAL A 728 39.79 -42.35 -14.79
N ALA A 729 38.68 -42.59 -15.53
CA ALA A 729 38.26 -43.04 -16.89
C ALA A 729 36.78 -42.54 -17.05
N ASP A 730 36.12 -42.29 -18.18
CA ASP A 730 36.07 -42.79 -19.58
C ASP A 730 34.96 -43.82 -19.88
N THR A 731 34.01 -43.46 -20.78
CA THR A 731 33.25 -44.28 -21.77
C THR A 731 32.17 -43.41 -22.47
N GLU A 732 32.06 -43.45 -23.80
CA GLU A 732 31.02 -42.77 -24.62
C GLU A 732 29.70 -43.58 -24.77
N THR A 733 28.61 -42.96 -25.26
CA THR A 733 27.92 -43.33 -26.55
C THR A 733 26.53 -42.67 -26.69
N THR A 734 26.21 -42.18 -27.89
CA THR A 734 24.88 -41.67 -28.30
C THR A 734 23.95 -42.75 -28.85
N VAL A 735 22.65 -42.72 -28.49
CA VAL A 735 21.56 -43.45 -29.19
C VAL A 735 20.28 -42.59 -29.24
N VAL A 736 19.42 -42.88 -30.22
CA VAL A 736 18.17 -42.16 -30.58
C VAL A 736 16.94 -42.94 -30.03
N THR A 737 15.76 -42.68 -30.57
CA THR A 737 14.60 -43.59 -30.84
C THR A 737 13.31 -43.49 -29.98
N THR A 738 12.34 -42.77 -30.56
CA THR A 738 10.92 -43.15 -30.83
C THR A 738 9.85 -43.28 -29.74
N GLU A 739 8.66 -42.83 -30.15
CA GLU A 739 7.33 -43.08 -29.59
C GLU A 739 6.90 -44.56 -29.74
N SER A 740 5.97 -45.01 -28.88
CA SER A 740 4.90 -45.94 -29.29
C SER A 740 3.77 -45.99 -28.24
N ASN A 741 2.55 -45.61 -28.64
CA ASN A 741 1.32 -45.79 -27.83
C ASN A 741 0.54 -47.02 -28.31
N THR A 742 -0.01 -47.83 -27.40
CA THR A 742 -0.90 -48.97 -27.72
C THR A 742 -2.00 -49.17 -26.66
N ASP A 743 -3.05 -48.36 -26.76
CA ASP A 743 -4.44 -48.73 -27.08
C ASP A 743 -5.14 -50.00 -26.48
N VAL A 744 -6.48 -49.92 -26.42
CA VAL A 744 -7.52 -50.99 -26.27
C VAL A 744 -7.83 -51.57 -24.86
N SER A 745 -8.76 -50.88 -24.15
CA SER A 745 -10.15 -51.30 -23.82
C SER A 745 -10.53 -52.64 -23.13
N SER A 746 -11.67 -52.59 -22.43
CA SER A 746 -12.57 -53.68 -21.92
C SER A 746 -12.08 -54.51 -20.71
N ASP A 747 -12.96 -55.06 -19.85
CA ASP A 747 -14.39 -55.37 -20.03
C ASP A 747 -15.26 -55.32 -18.74
N THR A 748 -16.60 -55.36 -18.91
CA THR A 748 -17.75 -55.65 -17.98
C THR A 748 -17.58 -55.69 -16.44
N THR A 749 -18.58 -55.30 -15.61
CA THR A 749 -19.90 -55.99 -15.48
C THR A 749 -20.93 -55.16 -14.71
N ALA A 750 -22.24 -55.35 -14.99
CA ALA A 750 -23.38 -54.70 -14.32
C ALA A 750 -24.32 -55.70 -13.60
N VAL A 751 -25.21 -55.21 -12.71
CA VAL A 751 -26.41 -55.83 -12.04
C VAL A 751 -26.62 -55.10 -10.69
N SER A 752 -27.83 -54.77 -10.17
CA SER A 752 -29.21 -54.67 -10.70
C SER A 752 -30.14 -54.09 -9.61
N THR A 753 -31.28 -53.48 -10.01
CA THR A 753 -32.54 -53.29 -9.22
C THR A 753 -32.48 -52.37 -7.96
N ASP A 754 -33.56 -51.72 -7.51
CA ASP A 754 -35.00 -51.86 -7.85
C ASP A 754 -35.83 -50.53 -7.76
N GLU A 755 -37.13 -50.62 -8.05
CA GLU A 755 -38.15 -49.54 -8.16
C GLU A 755 -38.42 -48.72 -6.85
N THR A 756 -39.15 -47.58 -6.77
CA THR A 756 -40.61 -47.44 -7.09
C THR A 756 -41.20 -46.00 -7.05
N THR A 757 -42.14 -45.70 -7.97
CA THR A 757 -43.33 -44.77 -7.88
C THR A 757 -43.20 -43.33 -7.33
N THR A 758 -43.26 -42.23 -8.11
CA THR A 758 -44.39 -41.57 -8.85
C THR A 758 -45.37 -40.67 -8.07
N THR A 759 -45.60 -39.46 -8.57
CA THR A 759 -46.93 -38.79 -8.76
C THR A 759 -46.78 -37.69 -9.83
N ALA A 760 -47.83 -37.33 -10.60
CA ALA A 760 -47.72 -36.42 -11.75
C ALA A 760 -49.01 -35.64 -12.09
N ALA A 761 -48.88 -34.68 -13.03
CA ALA A 761 -49.93 -33.89 -13.73
C ALA A 761 -50.56 -32.70 -12.97
N SER A 762 -51.09 -31.63 -13.61
CA SER A 762 -51.33 -31.44 -15.06
C SER A 762 -51.34 -29.97 -15.55
N THR A 763 -50.60 -29.70 -16.64
CA THR A 763 -50.93 -28.87 -17.82
C THR A 763 -51.80 -27.60 -17.74
N THR A 764 -51.30 -26.50 -18.31
CA THR A 764 -51.94 -25.88 -19.51
C THR A 764 -50.86 -25.27 -20.42
N ALA A 765 -51.13 -25.10 -21.71
CA ALA A 765 -50.14 -24.66 -22.71
C ALA A 765 -50.66 -23.53 -23.61
N SER A 766 -49.76 -22.83 -24.27
CA SER A 766 -50.00 -22.00 -25.46
C SER A 766 -48.77 -22.11 -26.38
N ASP A 767 -49.00 -22.21 -27.68
CA ASP A 767 -47.99 -22.55 -28.69
C ASP A 767 -47.66 -21.32 -29.56
N SER A 768 -46.36 -21.03 -29.72
CA SER A 768 -45.88 -20.11 -30.76
C SER A 768 -44.47 -20.47 -31.28
N GLY A 769 -44.25 -21.75 -31.62
CA GLY A 769 -43.24 -22.15 -32.62
C GLY A 769 -41.76 -21.85 -32.31
N GLU A 770 -41.18 -22.56 -31.35
CA GLU A 770 -39.74 -22.53 -31.07
C GLU A 770 -38.93 -23.64 -31.77
N VAL A 771 -37.62 -23.42 -31.86
CA VAL A 771 -36.61 -24.46 -32.12
C VAL A 771 -36.69 -25.49 -30.98
N PRO A 772 -36.41 -26.80 -31.17
CA PRO A 772 -36.49 -27.78 -30.09
C PRO A 772 -35.57 -27.42 -28.92
N VAL A 773 -36.15 -26.89 -27.84
CA VAL A 773 -35.45 -26.58 -26.60
C VAL A 773 -35.01 -27.89 -25.97
N ILE A 774 -33.70 -28.16 -26.04
CA ILE A 774 -33.07 -29.19 -25.22
C ILE A 774 -33.02 -28.60 -23.82
N GLY A 775 -33.78 -29.17 -22.88
CA GLY A 775 -33.69 -28.81 -21.47
C GLY A 775 -32.43 -29.39 -20.84
N ALA A 776 -31.98 -28.79 -19.73
CA ALA A 776 -30.85 -29.31 -18.98
C ALA A 776 -31.11 -30.76 -18.51
N SER A 777 -30.10 -31.61 -18.61
CA SER A 777 -30.08 -32.92 -17.96
C SER A 777 -29.68 -32.80 -16.49
N LEU A 778 -28.78 -31.85 -16.21
CA LEU A 778 -28.27 -31.51 -14.88
C LEU A 778 -27.69 -30.08 -14.99
N TYR A 779 -28.33 -29.09 -14.37
CA TYR A 779 -27.81 -27.72 -14.39
C TYR A 779 -26.47 -27.66 -13.64
N GLY A 780 -25.48 -27.01 -14.26
CA GLY A 780 -24.09 -26.98 -13.80
C GLY A 780 -23.19 -28.09 -14.37
N ASP A 781 -23.72 -29.16 -14.97
CA ASP A 781 -22.94 -30.20 -15.66
C ASP A 781 -22.62 -29.74 -17.09
N VAL A 782 -21.65 -28.83 -17.22
CA VAL A 782 -21.29 -28.19 -18.49
C VAL A 782 -20.31 -29.06 -19.28
N ASN A 783 -19.54 -29.92 -18.61
CA ASN A 783 -18.57 -30.84 -19.22
C ASN A 783 -19.22 -32.15 -19.72
N LEU A 784 -20.40 -32.52 -19.20
CA LEU A 784 -21.19 -33.74 -19.50
C LEU A 784 -20.60 -35.07 -18.94
N ASP A 785 -19.91 -35.02 -17.81
CA ASP A 785 -19.43 -36.20 -17.06
C ASP A 785 -20.43 -36.74 -16.01
N GLY A 786 -21.51 -36.00 -15.76
CA GLY A 786 -22.57 -36.38 -14.82
C GLY A 786 -22.38 -35.89 -13.38
N LYS A 787 -21.43 -34.98 -13.15
CA LYS A 787 -21.26 -34.23 -11.89
C LYS A 787 -21.56 -32.74 -12.10
N VAL A 788 -21.39 -31.98 -11.03
CA VAL A 788 -21.28 -30.52 -11.05
C VAL A 788 -20.08 -30.18 -10.18
N ASP A 789 -18.93 -29.89 -10.79
CA ASP A 789 -17.69 -29.55 -10.07
C ASP A 789 -16.93 -28.36 -10.70
N ILE A 790 -15.76 -28.03 -10.13
CA ILE A 790 -14.96 -26.86 -10.55
C ILE A 790 -14.52 -26.93 -12.03
N THR A 791 -14.46 -28.13 -12.62
CA THR A 791 -14.13 -28.30 -14.03
C THR A 791 -15.22 -27.77 -14.96
N ASP A 792 -16.50 -27.86 -14.55
CA ASP A 792 -17.63 -27.27 -15.24
C ASP A 792 -17.59 -25.74 -15.19
N ALA A 793 -17.31 -25.18 -14.01
CA ALA A 793 -17.15 -23.74 -13.84
C ALA A 793 -15.99 -23.18 -14.70
N VAL A 794 -14.88 -23.92 -14.83
CA VAL A 794 -13.77 -23.56 -15.73
C VAL A 794 -14.19 -23.62 -17.21
N LEU A 795 -15.03 -24.58 -17.61
CA LEU A 795 -15.53 -24.68 -18.98
C LEU A 795 -16.57 -23.59 -19.29
N LEU A 796 -17.44 -23.26 -18.33
CA LEU A 796 -18.45 -22.21 -18.44
C LEU A 796 -17.82 -20.81 -18.51
N ASN A 797 -16.82 -20.52 -17.66
CA ASN A 797 -16.03 -19.29 -17.76
C ASN A 797 -15.35 -19.14 -19.13
N LYS A 798 -14.81 -20.23 -19.69
CA LYS A 798 -14.25 -20.22 -21.06
C LYS A 798 -15.31 -19.97 -22.13
N LYS A 799 -16.56 -20.40 -21.93
CA LYS A 799 -17.67 -20.10 -22.85
C LYS A 799 -18.08 -18.63 -22.73
N ALA A 800 -18.23 -18.10 -21.53
CA ALA A 800 -18.54 -16.69 -21.27
C ALA A 800 -17.47 -15.75 -21.86
N ALA A 801 -16.19 -16.11 -21.75
CA ALA A 801 -15.06 -15.41 -22.38
C ALA A 801 -14.92 -15.65 -23.91
N GLY A 802 -15.85 -16.38 -24.54
CA GLY A 802 -15.85 -16.65 -25.99
C GLY A 802 -14.71 -17.54 -26.50
N GLN A 803 -14.03 -18.26 -25.61
CA GLN A 803 -12.84 -19.08 -25.93
C GLN A 803 -13.18 -20.50 -26.41
N VAL A 804 -14.38 -20.98 -26.11
CA VAL A 804 -14.90 -22.30 -26.52
C VAL A 804 -16.37 -22.20 -26.92
N ASP A 805 -16.86 -23.18 -27.67
CA ASP A 805 -18.28 -23.38 -27.94
C ASP A 805 -18.80 -24.65 -27.26
N LEU A 806 -19.99 -24.56 -26.67
CA LEU A 806 -20.68 -25.68 -26.04
C LEU A 806 -21.55 -26.40 -27.06
N ASN A 807 -21.69 -27.72 -26.91
CA ASN A 807 -22.72 -28.47 -27.62
C ASN A 807 -24.10 -28.17 -27.02
N ALA A 808 -25.19 -28.55 -27.71
CA ALA A 808 -26.54 -28.14 -27.30
C ALA A 808 -27.02 -28.68 -25.93
N GLN A 809 -26.46 -29.78 -25.41
CA GLN A 809 -26.78 -30.26 -24.05
C GLN A 809 -25.93 -29.54 -23.00
N ALA A 810 -24.63 -29.34 -23.27
CA ALA A 810 -23.76 -28.55 -22.41
C ALA A 810 -24.23 -27.09 -22.30
N ALA A 811 -24.76 -26.53 -23.39
CA ALA A 811 -25.39 -25.21 -23.41
C ALA A 811 -26.68 -25.18 -22.55
N ALA A 812 -27.53 -26.21 -22.64
CA ALA A 812 -28.72 -26.31 -21.82
C ALA A 812 -28.41 -26.44 -20.32
N ASN A 813 -27.36 -27.20 -19.98
CA ASN A 813 -26.88 -27.35 -18.60
C ASN A 813 -26.17 -26.09 -18.07
N ALA A 814 -25.74 -25.18 -18.96
CA ALA A 814 -24.97 -23.98 -18.63
C ALA A 814 -25.82 -22.75 -18.25
N ASP A 815 -27.10 -22.70 -18.60
CA ASP A 815 -28.06 -21.66 -18.17
C ASP A 815 -28.40 -21.84 -16.68
N CYS A 816 -27.47 -21.44 -15.82
CA CYS A 816 -27.52 -21.66 -14.37
C CYS A 816 -28.44 -20.66 -13.67
N MET A 817 -28.77 -19.53 -14.32
CA MET A 817 -29.78 -18.57 -13.85
C MET A 817 -31.17 -18.74 -14.49
N PHE A 818 -31.37 -19.74 -15.35
CA PHE A 818 -32.62 -19.98 -16.08
C PHE A 818 -33.17 -18.73 -16.79
N ASN A 819 -32.27 -17.93 -17.39
CA ASN A 819 -32.60 -16.67 -18.05
C ASN A 819 -32.63 -16.79 -19.59
N GLY A 820 -32.19 -17.91 -20.15
CA GLY A 820 -32.11 -18.16 -21.60
C GLY A 820 -30.86 -17.59 -22.29
N GLU A 821 -29.94 -17.00 -21.54
CA GLU A 821 -28.59 -16.63 -21.97
C GLU A 821 -27.55 -17.61 -21.40
N ILE A 822 -26.28 -17.46 -21.80
CA ILE A 822 -25.15 -18.22 -21.24
C ILE A 822 -23.97 -17.25 -21.16
N ASN A 823 -23.76 -16.64 -20.01
CA ASN A 823 -22.81 -15.53 -19.83
C ASN A 823 -21.99 -15.66 -18.52
N GLY A 824 -21.38 -14.57 -18.06
CA GLY A 824 -20.55 -14.56 -16.84
C GLY A 824 -21.33 -14.73 -15.53
N ASP A 825 -22.61 -14.39 -15.54
CA ASP A 825 -23.50 -14.50 -14.38
C ASP A 825 -23.84 -15.97 -14.11
N ASP A 826 -23.98 -16.79 -15.15
CA ASP A 826 -24.14 -18.25 -15.03
C ASP A 826 -22.87 -18.90 -14.47
N ALA A 827 -21.70 -18.46 -14.93
CA ALA A 827 -20.42 -18.92 -14.39
C ALA A 827 -20.26 -18.56 -12.91
N THR A 828 -20.70 -17.36 -12.52
CA THR A 828 -20.74 -16.89 -11.13
C THR A 828 -21.74 -17.70 -10.30
N THR A 829 -22.92 -18.00 -10.85
CA THR A 829 -23.98 -18.78 -10.20
C THR A 829 -23.55 -20.23 -9.98
N LEU A 830 -22.91 -20.85 -10.97
CA LEU A 830 -22.30 -22.17 -10.83
C LEU A 830 -21.22 -22.17 -9.73
N LEU A 831 -20.33 -21.16 -9.70
CA LEU A 831 -19.34 -21.02 -8.63
C LEU A 831 -20.00 -20.88 -7.25
N GLN A 832 -21.06 -20.05 -7.11
CA GLN A 832 -21.82 -19.89 -5.87
C GLN A 832 -22.45 -21.21 -5.39
N PHE A 833 -22.93 -22.06 -6.30
CA PHE A 833 -23.44 -23.39 -5.97
C PHE A 833 -22.33 -24.33 -5.48
N LEU A 834 -21.17 -24.32 -6.16
CA LEU A 834 -20.01 -25.12 -5.77
C LEU A 834 -19.45 -24.74 -4.38
N VAL A 835 -19.51 -23.46 -3.99
CA VAL A 835 -19.15 -22.99 -2.64
C VAL A 835 -20.34 -22.94 -1.65
N GLN A 836 -21.48 -23.52 -2.02
CA GLN A 836 -22.70 -23.65 -1.19
C GLN A 836 -23.31 -22.33 -0.70
N LEU A 837 -23.02 -21.20 -1.36
CA LEU A 837 -23.72 -19.93 -1.14
C LEU A 837 -25.17 -19.98 -1.64
N ILE A 838 -25.45 -20.84 -2.62
CA ILE A 838 -26.79 -21.24 -3.06
C ILE A 838 -26.92 -22.76 -3.03
N SER A 839 -28.14 -23.27 -2.81
CA SER A 839 -28.39 -24.69 -2.51
C SER A 839 -28.96 -25.53 -3.67
N SER A 840 -29.23 -24.92 -4.83
CA SER A 840 -29.78 -25.62 -6.00
C SER A 840 -29.52 -24.84 -7.29
N LEU A 841 -29.30 -25.56 -8.40
CA LEU A 841 -29.35 -25.02 -9.75
C LEU A 841 -30.61 -25.50 -10.51
N PRO A 842 -31.20 -24.68 -11.39
CA PRO A 842 -30.81 -23.30 -11.65
C PRO A 842 -31.39 -22.35 -10.58
N VAL A 843 -30.83 -21.16 -10.46
CA VAL A 843 -31.43 -20.10 -9.63
C VAL A 843 -32.61 -19.50 -10.38
N ASN A 844 -33.82 -19.76 -9.90
CA ASN A 844 -35.03 -19.25 -10.53
C ASN A 844 -35.27 -17.76 -10.12
N PRO A 845 -35.23 -16.79 -11.06
CA PRO A 845 -35.39 -15.37 -10.72
C PRO A 845 -36.81 -15.05 -10.23
N GLN A 846 -36.90 -14.17 -9.21
CA GLN A 846 -38.16 -13.59 -8.69
C GLN A 846 -38.30 -12.11 -9.07
#